data_AF-A0A3E5BFR5-F1
#
_entry.id   AF-A0A3E5BFR5-F1
#
_cell.length_a   1.000
_cell.length_b   1.000
_cell.length_c   1.000
_cell.angle_alpha   90.00
_cell.angle_beta   90.00
_cell.angle_gamma   90.00
#
_symmetry.space_group_name_H-M   'P 1'
#
loop_
_entity.id
_entity.type
_entity.pdbx_description
1 polymer ?
#
loop_
_entity_poly.entity_id
_entity_poly.type
_entity_poly.pdbx_seq_one_letter_code
_entity_poly.pdbx_strand_id
1 'polypeptide(L)'
;MRHSCMFHLVFDIATRMLIFCVAACVVSSCTDDTFDKYQQGKLLSFTVNVPDNWTNGSVRAAADININKLSESGGLQPLYLVTEISEVAVDKAASDVVTRGMPIESVSDFYKSFGLSAICYTGEWPAEVEENQWTTNFAHNLKVSNIGGNWASEKKLDWTGSGNIKFFAYSPHADTEEFKGSIIHSGPSEKGAPVLTYTVPEDITRQPDLMTATTNCKGNQGGDVALTFSHALTAITIKTGKDMLAGEITEVSLSGVYGKGGYSFETGAWTIAKDEKTTGFSITKKVELPGEEKRNDIYTPSGTSVVDGELTFMMIPQTLPKEAKLIIHFTDSLTMKSRTLTASLGGKTWPKGKKVIYSISSTGIVMTPVIDLKINRDGVWVNGKEPETAQQSAYLPVSGYLHDVEIAALMQVTQEGADTETLELPYKIQYKIEGGDWMDKADSWIPENASKATSVSPGSFIKGAIRLPAQKVFDDLRAKLNTNETNGSKTDYYDLVANNPLERESANCYIVDKPGYYKFPAYYGNTYPNGGTEAYKYEGSIPDKSLEDYLLIDFVGHDDEPIPSPQIPDIHDAVLVWQDSPDLVTDIEYNETDGWINFCVPEAAFNQGNAVIAVRNDQGEILWSWHIWATYYGSMELQISEAVNEYGKHFNFLPCNLGYCDSHGSDSERKTYIRFVATMPDATERVVTKFSKLEGAPTPDAEGVFTFIQPEIIESIAGDNPYYQWGRKDPMLPGVYNATIRANVPIGSDHLSITKYKEELDMENKVFYSTEAYRFTASESGRSIGESIRTPHHFFMHKRPIDDKPEDDNYLRRHWHNGESRPGRVTSYNRKTIMNFWNSQLDKNGIEAQAGDPNNRYVFKTIYDPSPAGYKVPPPAAFSKFTEKLGTHAQIGAVAEGGYIIEPKFGGGGIIIGWDVTDKGGHEFFFPATGLRDMGIEHREVSYGTWPAHSKLTFIASSGFKKSSESSSSCLLFSLDCRDVYIQTPIGAIYGTNNAYGFTLRPIQDKQM
;
A
#
# COMPACT_ATOMS: atom_id res chain seq x y z
N MET A 1 -16.64 42.05 -22.68
CA MET A 1 -16.61 43.34 -21.93
C MET A 1 -15.15 43.80 -21.94
N ARG A 2 -14.83 45.01 -22.45
CA ARG A 2 -14.67 46.27 -21.70
C ARG A 2 -13.63 46.14 -20.55
N HIS A 3 -12.55 46.94 -20.46
CA HIS A 3 -12.15 48.10 -21.28
C HIS A 3 -10.65 48.46 -21.19
N SER A 4 -10.06 48.86 -22.34
CA SER A 4 -9.04 49.92 -22.49
C SER A 4 -7.61 49.68 -21.91
N CYS A 5 -6.55 50.36 -22.37
CA CYS A 5 -6.49 51.54 -23.26
C CYS A 5 -5.35 51.46 -24.32
N MET A 6 -5.40 52.34 -25.33
CA MET A 6 -4.41 52.48 -26.42
C MET A 6 -3.67 53.82 -26.34
N PHE A 7 -2.55 53.96 -27.08
CA PHE A 7 -2.25 55.18 -27.85
C PHE A 7 -1.42 54.87 -29.12
N HIS A 8 -1.54 55.70 -30.15
CA HIS A 8 -0.89 55.61 -31.50
C HIS A 8 0.51 56.32 -31.50
N LEU A 9 1.36 56.42 -32.54
CA LEU A 9 1.32 56.34 -34.03
C LEU A 9 2.43 55.39 -34.56
N VAL A 10 2.46 54.77 -35.76
CA VAL A 10 2.01 55.06 -37.16
C VAL A 10 3.00 55.92 -38.00
N PHE A 11 3.22 55.46 -39.26
CA PHE A 11 4.12 55.93 -40.35
C PHE A 11 5.56 55.35 -40.42
N ASP A 12 6.15 55.00 -41.57
CA ASP A 12 5.78 54.19 -42.78
C ASP A 12 6.91 54.36 -43.85
N ILE A 13 6.82 53.65 -44.98
CA ILE A 13 7.57 53.79 -46.24
C ILE A 13 9.04 53.32 -46.24
N ALA A 14 9.25 52.14 -46.81
CA ALA A 14 10.49 51.79 -47.51
C ALA A 14 10.36 52.06 -49.02
N THR A 15 11.44 52.43 -49.72
CA THR A 15 11.59 52.21 -51.18
C THR A 15 13.06 52.28 -51.64
N ARG A 16 13.33 51.59 -52.75
CA ARG A 16 14.62 51.22 -53.35
C ARG A 16 15.32 52.32 -54.17
N MET A 17 16.65 52.21 -54.26
CA MET A 17 17.50 52.22 -55.48
C MET A 17 17.54 53.40 -56.48
N LEU A 18 18.80 53.72 -56.88
CA LEU A 18 19.25 54.25 -58.20
C LEU A 18 18.84 55.72 -58.52
N ILE A 19 19.57 56.56 -59.31
CA ILE A 19 20.71 56.36 -60.22
C ILE A 19 21.55 57.67 -60.45
N PHE A 20 22.87 57.55 -60.74
CA PHE A 20 23.77 58.46 -61.53
C PHE A 20 24.38 59.82 -61.04
N CYS A 21 25.48 60.17 -61.76
CA CYS A 21 26.05 61.50 -62.09
C CYS A 21 27.18 62.19 -61.25
N VAL A 22 28.41 61.69 -61.46
CA VAL A 22 29.61 62.41 -62.00
C VAL A 22 29.97 63.85 -61.55
N ALA A 23 31.13 63.99 -60.89
CA ALA A 23 32.22 64.98 -61.10
C ALA A 23 33.46 64.51 -60.28
N ALA A 24 34.74 64.44 -60.72
CA ALA A 24 35.60 65.31 -61.53
C ALA A 24 35.96 66.65 -60.84
N CYS A 25 37.21 67.07 -60.57
CA CYS A 25 38.59 66.54 -60.73
C CYS A 25 39.49 67.19 -59.62
N VAL A 26 40.81 67.04 -59.46
CA VAL A 26 41.93 66.53 -60.30
C VAL A 26 42.82 65.56 -59.45
N VAL A 27 44.17 65.51 -59.34
CA VAL A 27 45.37 66.27 -59.80
C VAL A 27 46.62 65.35 -59.80
N SER A 28 47.63 65.66 -60.65
CA SER A 28 49.06 65.27 -60.57
C SER A 28 49.47 63.79 -60.47
N SER A 29 50.41 63.24 -61.27
CA SER A 29 51.09 63.69 -62.49
C SER A 29 51.79 62.50 -63.18
N CYS A 30 51.98 62.55 -64.50
CA CYS A 30 52.90 61.67 -65.25
C CYS A 30 54.35 62.25 -65.20
N THR A 31 55.43 61.62 -65.66
CA THR A 31 55.69 60.34 -66.36
C THR A 31 57.01 59.74 -65.77
N ASP A 32 57.83 58.84 -66.34
CA ASP A 32 57.99 58.19 -67.66
C ASP A 32 58.64 56.79 -67.53
N ASP A 33 58.87 56.10 -68.65
CA ASP A 33 59.41 54.72 -68.71
C ASP A 33 60.95 54.62 -68.54
N THR A 34 61.46 53.51 -68.00
CA THR A 34 62.78 52.95 -68.39
C THR A 34 62.98 51.51 -67.88
N PHE A 35 63.28 50.59 -68.80
CA PHE A 35 63.78 49.26 -68.48
C PHE A 35 65.26 49.32 -68.08
N ASP A 36 65.62 48.82 -66.89
CA ASP A 36 66.76 47.92 -66.80
C ASP A 36 66.68 46.96 -65.59
N LYS A 37 67.49 45.89 -65.63
CA LYS A 37 67.38 44.74 -64.72
C LYS A 37 68.30 44.85 -63.51
N TYR A 38 67.74 44.72 -62.31
CA TYR A 38 68.22 43.79 -61.25
C TYR A 38 67.21 43.76 -60.10
N GLN A 39 66.70 42.58 -59.73
CA GLN A 39 65.92 42.45 -58.51
C GLN A 39 66.87 42.53 -57.30
N GLN A 40 66.79 43.63 -56.55
CA GLN A 40 67.22 43.60 -55.15
C GLN A 40 66.30 42.64 -54.38
N GLY A 41 66.89 41.74 -53.59
CA GLY A 41 66.15 40.72 -52.86
C GLY A 41 65.13 41.33 -51.90
N LYS A 42 63.86 40.94 -52.02
CA LYS A 42 62.90 41.09 -50.91
C LYS A 42 63.24 40.04 -49.86
N LEU A 43 63.39 40.50 -48.62
CA LEU A 43 63.41 39.64 -47.44
C LEU A 43 62.12 38.82 -47.37
N LEU A 44 62.22 37.64 -46.76
CA LEU A 44 61.13 36.68 -46.63
C LEU A 44 60.29 36.99 -45.38
N SER A 45 59.00 37.22 -45.59
CA SER A 45 57.99 37.61 -44.59
C SER A 45 56.92 36.51 -44.42
N PHE A 46 56.19 36.52 -43.30
CA PHE A 46 55.23 35.46 -42.97
C PHE A 46 53.84 36.02 -42.60
N THR A 47 52.81 35.42 -43.19
CA THR A 47 51.41 35.60 -42.77
C THR A 47 50.99 34.39 -41.95
N VAL A 48 50.50 34.59 -40.73
CA VAL A 48 49.98 33.50 -39.88
C VAL A 48 48.47 33.42 -40.05
N ASN A 49 48.00 32.29 -40.58
CA ASN A 49 46.58 31.94 -40.60
C ASN A 49 46.32 30.91 -39.49
N VAL A 50 45.35 31.20 -38.63
CA VAL A 50 44.82 30.30 -37.59
C VAL A 50 43.42 29.89 -38.06
N PRO A 51 42.98 28.64 -37.89
CA PRO A 51 41.61 28.25 -38.23
C PRO A 51 40.63 28.97 -37.30
N ASP A 52 39.46 29.38 -37.81
CA ASP A 52 38.44 30.12 -37.04
C ASP A 52 37.81 29.31 -35.88
N ASN A 53 38.19 28.05 -35.72
CA ASN A 53 37.81 27.09 -34.67
C ASN A 53 38.62 25.79 -34.85
N TRP A 54 38.62 24.90 -33.84
CA TRP A 54 39.01 23.49 -34.03
C TRP A 54 38.09 22.87 -35.12
N THR A 55 38.66 22.36 -36.22
CA THR A 55 37.92 22.27 -37.49
C THR A 55 36.94 21.10 -37.58
N ASN A 56 35.68 21.40 -37.92
CA ASN A 56 34.63 20.42 -38.25
C ASN A 56 34.68 20.04 -39.75
N GLY A 57 34.53 18.77 -40.08
CA GLY A 57 34.64 18.20 -41.43
C GLY A 57 33.30 18.06 -42.15
N SER A 58 33.23 18.47 -43.41
CA SER A 58 32.01 18.42 -44.23
C SER A 58 31.89 17.15 -45.07
N VAL A 59 31.34 16.08 -44.49
CA VAL A 59 30.56 15.01 -45.17
C VAL A 59 29.95 14.08 -44.10
N ARG A 60 28.74 13.55 -44.34
CA ARG A 60 28.15 12.51 -43.47
C ARG A 60 28.87 11.15 -43.65
N ALA A 61 29.95 10.94 -42.91
CA ALA A 61 30.26 9.61 -42.39
C ALA A 61 29.33 9.30 -41.19
N ALA A 62 29.25 8.04 -40.77
CA ALA A 62 28.48 7.68 -39.57
C ALA A 62 29.18 8.26 -38.33
N ALA A 63 28.40 8.79 -37.38
CA ALA A 63 28.93 9.20 -36.08
C ALA A 63 29.10 7.97 -35.19
N ASP A 64 30.34 7.63 -34.84
CA ASP A 64 30.69 6.56 -33.89
C ASP A 64 30.37 6.99 -32.45
N ILE A 65 29.07 7.08 -32.13
CA ILE A 65 28.56 7.34 -30.79
C ILE A 65 28.85 6.11 -29.92
N ASN A 66 30.02 6.12 -29.27
CA ASN A 66 30.51 4.97 -28.52
C ASN A 66 30.09 5.07 -27.04
N ILE A 67 28.98 4.41 -26.72
CA ILE A 67 28.39 4.37 -25.37
C ILE A 67 29.13 3.33 -24.54
N ASN A 68 30.04 3.77 -23.67
CA ASN A 68 30.73 2.88 -22.74
C ASN A 68 29.95 2.73 -21.44
N LYS A 69 29.79 1.48 -21.01
CA LYS A 69 29.42 1.13 -19.64
C LYS A 69 30.54 1.51 -18.67
N LEU A 70 30.19 2.25 -17.62
CA LEU A 70 31.05 2.60 -16.50
C LEU A 70 30.96 1.46 -15.47
N SER A 71 31.99 0.62 -15.40
CA SER A 71 32.12 -0.61 -14.57
C SER A 71 31.10 -1.74 -14.83
N GLU A 72 31.49 -2.98 -14.52
CA GLU A 72 30.62 -4.16 -14.53
C GLU A 72 30.82 -5.02 -13.27
N SER A 73 29.74 -5.32 -12.55
CA SER A 73 29.65 -6.46 -11.61
C SER A 73 28.33 -7.24 -11.72
N GLY A 74 27.33 -6.70 -12.41
CA GLY A 74 26.27 -7.47 -13.09
C GLY A 74 24.93 -7.54 -12.36
N GLY A 75 23.86 -7.05 -13.02
CA GLY A 75 22.47 -7.28 -12.61
C GLY A 75 21.52 -6.10 -12.84
N LEU A 76 22.02 -4.87 -12.76
CA LEU A 76 21.23 -3.63 -12.91
C LEU A 76 21.73 -2.77 -14.08
N GLN A 77 20.98 -1.71 -14.42
CA GLN A 77 21.38 -0.81 -15.51
C GLN A 77 22.71 -0.10 -15.20
N PRO A 78 23.61 -0.01 -16.19
CA PRO A 78 24.92 0.59 -15.96
C PRO A 78 24.86 2.11 -15.84
N LEU A 79 25.82 2.65 -15.10
CA LEU A 79 26.29 4.02 -15.29
C LEU A 79 26.78 4.17 -16.75
N TYR A 80 26.32 5.19 -17.48
CA TYR A 80 26.71 5.42 -18.88
C TYR A 80 27.72 6.58 -19.03
N LEU A 81 28.82 6.30 -19.74
CA LEU A 81 29.69 7.30 -20.38
C LEU A 81 29.37 7.32 -21.88
N VAL A 82 28.58 8.31 -22.32
CA VAL A 82 28.45 8.57 -23.75
C VAL A 82 29.70 9.31 -24.19
N THR A 83 30.50 8.69 -25.06
CA THR A 83 31.63 9.36 -25.70
C THR A 83 31.15 9.94 -27.02
N GLU A 84 30.94 11.25 -27.03
CA GLU A 84 30.65 12.00 -28.24
C GLU A 84 31.97 12.51 -28.82
N ILE A 85 32.50 11.79 -29.81
CA ILE A 85 33.39 12.42 -30.79
C ILE A 85 32.47 13.19 -31.73
N SER A 86 32.15 14.44 -31.37
CA SER A 86 31.15 15.25 -32.05
C SER A 86 31.70 16.60 -32.50
N GLU A 87 31.28 17.00 -33.70
CA GLU A 87 31.70 18.20 -34.40
C GLU A 87 30.49 19.13 -34.50
N VAL A 88 30.27 19.95 -33.47
CA VAL A 88 29.00 20.63 -33.18
C VAL A 88 29.17 22.15 -33.13
N ALA A 89 28.06 22.87 -33.26
CA ALA A 89 28.02 24.31 -33.49
C ALA A 89 27.92 25.16 -32.22
N VAL A 90 28.62 26.31 -32.28
CA VAL A 90 28.19 27.66 -31.83
C VAL A 90 27.32 27.72 -30.56
N ASP A 91 27.91 28.26 -29.49
CA ASP A 91 27.37 29.50 -28.93
C ASP A 91 28.50 30.44 -28.48
N LYS A 92 28.26 31.75 -28.43
CA LYS A 92 29.36 32.75 -28.45
C LYS A 92 29.35 33.69 -27.24
N ALA A 93 30.35 33.55 -26.36
CA ALA A 93 30.66 34.49 -25.28
C ALA A 93 32.08 35.03 -25.44
N ALA A 94 32.23 36.32 -25.70
CA ALA A 94 33.54 36.97 -25.82
C ALA A 94 34.02 37.50 -24.46
N SER A 95 35.24 37.14 -24.07
CA SER A 95 35.92 37.68 -22.88
C SER A 95 37.37 38.05 -23.22
N ASP A 96 37.67 39.35 -23.22
CA ASP A 96 38.99 39.90 -23.61
C ASP A 96 40.09 39.69 -22.54
N VAL A 97 40.35 38.43 -22.17
CA VAL A 97 41.58 38.03 -21.44
C VAL A 97 42.04 36.66 -21.97
N VAL A 98 43.16 36.64 -22.70
CA VAL A 98 43.80 35.38 -23.12
C VAL A 98 44.52 34.76 -21.91
N THR A 99 43.80 33.96 -21.14
CA THR A 99 44.37 33.11 -20.09
C THR A 99 44.98 31.83 -20.67
N ARG A 100 45.82 31.17 -19.87
CA ARG A 100 46.73 30.11 -20.34
C ARG A 100 46.09 28.75 -20.06
N GLY A 101 46.05 27.87 -21.07
CA GLY A 101 45.27 26.63 -21.07
C GLY A 101 43.98 26.71 -21.89
N MET A 102 43.56 27.90 -22.34
CA MET A 102 42.45 28.06 -23.28
C MET A 102 42.81 27.49 -24.68
N PRO A 103 41.86 26.85 -25.39
CA PRO A 103 42.00 26.55 -26.82
C PRO A 103 42.20 27.83 -27.66
N ILE A 104 42.98 27.73 -28.74
CA ILE A 104 43.16 28.84 -29.68
C ILE A 104 42.05 28.79 -30.73
N GLU A 105 41.18 29.80 -30.76
CA GLU A 105 40.07 29.90 -31.73
C GLU A 105 40.24 31.08 -32.71
N SER A 106 41.23 31.96 -32.51
CA SER A 106 41.50 33.08 -33.40
C SER A 106 42.98 33.48 -33.47
N VAL A 107 43.32 34.32 -34.47
CA VAL A 107 44.66 34.93 -34.61
C VAL A 107 45.02 35.84 -33.42
N SER A 108 44.04 36.32 -32.66
CA SER A 108 44.22 37.14 -31.45
C SER A 108 44.82 36.35 -30.29
N ASP A 109 44.47 35.06 -30.20
CA ASP A 109 44.80 34.18 -29.07
C ASP A 109 46.11 33.41 -29.31
N PHE A 110 46.61 33.45 -30.55
CA PHE A 110 47.79 32.74 -30.99
C PHE A 110 49.08 33.20 -30.27
N TYR A 111 49.90 32.26 -29.82
CA TYR A 111 51.11 32.55 -29.07
C TYR A 111 52.07 33.49 -29.83
N LYS A 112 52.61 34.49 -29.11
CA LYS A 112 53.39 35.60 -29.67
C LYS A 112 54.73 35.20 -30.33
N SER A 113 55.13 33.93 -30.26
CA SER A 113 56.27 33.41 -31.03
C SER A 113 56.13 31.93 -31.37
N PHE A 114 56.47 31.57 -32.61
CA PHE A 114 56.48 30.22 -33.16
C PHE A 114 57.90 29.84 -33.64
N GLY A 115 58.20 28.54 -33.74
CA GLY A 115 59.46 28.03 -34.30
C GLY A 115 59.33 27.70 -35.78
N LEU A 116 60.32 28.08 -36.58
CA LEU A 116 60.36 27.89 -38.03
C LEU A 116 61.60 27.08 -38.47
N SER A 117 61.33 25.97 -39.16
CA SER A 117 62.33 25.16 -39.87
C SER A 117 62.01 25.14 -41.36
N ALA A 118 63.03 24.99 -42.22
CA ALA A 118 62.84 25.00 -43.67
C ALA A 118 63.94 24.23 -44.42
N ILE A 119 63.53 23.58 -45.50
CA ILE A 119 64.38 22.79 -46.40
C ILE A 119 64.29 23.38 -47.82
N CYS A 120 65.43 23.81 -48.35
CA CYS A 120 65.61 24.15 -49.76
C CYS A 120 66.04 22.91 -50.55
N TYR A 121 65.33 22.63 -51.66
CA TYR A 121 65.54 21.44 -52.48
C TYR A 121 65.31 21.69 -53.98
N THR A 122 65.76 20.74 -54.80
CA THR A 122 65.62 20.75 -56.26
C THR A 122 65.19 19.37 -56.76
N GLY A 123 64.25 19.35 -57.72
CA GLY A 123 63.56 18.12 -58.15
C GLY A 123 62.26 17.89 -57.39
N GLU A 124 61.73 16.67 -57.51
CA GLU A 124 60.57 16.21 -56.74
C GLU A 124 60.93 15.99 -55.26
N TRP A 125 59.93 16.06 -54.39
CA TRP A 125 60.09 15.69 -52.99
C TRP A 125 60.10 14.14 -52.86
N PRO A 126 60.97 13.53 -52.03
CA PRO A 126 61.01 12.07 -51.84
C PRO A 126 59.66 11.50 -51.42
N ALA A 127 59.30 10.34 -51.99
CA ALA A 127 58.03 9.67 -51.71
C ALA A 127 58.05 8.95 -50.36
N GLU A 128 59.16 8.28 -50.04
CA GLU A 128 59.39 7.62 -48.75
C GLU A 128 60.27 8.49 -47.84
N VAL A 129 60.01 8.47 -46.53
CA VAL A 129 60.63 9.41 -45.58
C VAL A 129 62.12 9.10 -45.39
N GLU A 130 62.48 7.83 -45.38
CA GLU A 130 63.82 7.28 -45.18
C GLU A 130 64.78 7.61 -46.33
N GLU A 131 64.25 7.87 -47.54
CA GLU A 131 65.05 8.29 -48.69
C GLU A 131 65.50 9.75 -48.57
N ASN A 132 64.80 10.58 -47.80
CA ASN A 132 65.06 12.01 -47.71
C ASN A 132 66.36 12.32 -46.94
N GLN A 133 67.44 12.58 -47.68
CA GLN A 133 68.76 12.89 -47.11
C GLN A 133 68.96 14.39 -46.79
N TRP A 134 67.97 15.25 -47.02
CA TRP A 134 68.09 16.69 -46.75
C TRP A 134 67.90 16.98 -45.26
N THR A 135 68.78 17.81 -44.69
CA THR A 135 68.56 18.43 -43.37
C THR A 135 67.83 19.76 -43.52
N THR A 136 67.38 20.36 -42.42
CA THR A 136 66.80 21.71 -42.35
C THR A 136 67.84 22.80 -42.64
N ASN A 137 68.26 22.86 -43.91
CA ASN A 137 69.44 23.57 -44.41
C ASN A 137 69.24 25.08 -44.60
N PHE A 138 67.99 25.56 -44.64
CA PHE A 138 67.65 26.96 -44.90
C PHE A 138 67.23 27.71 -43.63
N ALA A 139 66.45 27.04 -42.78
CA ALA A 139 66.13 27.51 -41.43
C ALA A 139 66.02 26.29 -40.50
N HIS A 140 66.48 26.41 -39.26
CA HIS A 140 66.35 25.36 -38.25
C HIS A 140 65.87 25.98 -36.94
N ASN A 141 64.66 25.62 -36.51
CA ASN A 141 64.01 26.04 -35.28
C ASN A 141 64.22 27.53 -34.95
N LEU A 142 64.09 28.42 -35.95
CA LEU A 142 64.29 29.85 -35.78
C LEU A 142 63.08 30.44 -35.06
N LYS A 143 63.30 31.24 -34.02
CA LYS A 143 62.22 31.97 -33.34
C LYS A 143 61.66 33.06 -34.25
N VAL A 144 60.38 32.95 -34.61
CA VAL A 144 59.61 33.99 -35.29
C VAL A 144 58.67 34.61 -34.27
N SER A 145 58.72 35.94 -34.11
CA SER A 145 57.95 36.66 -33.09
C SER A 145 57.07 37.74 -33.70
N ASN A 146 55.90 37.99 -33.12
CA ASN A 146 55.04 39.10 -33.52
C ASN A 146 55.55 40.40 -32.89
N ILE A 147 55.91 41.38 -33.73
CA ILE A 147 56.33 42.72 -33.32
C ILE A 147 55.45 43.73 -34.07
N GLY A 148 54.49 44.32 -33.34
CA GLY A 148 53.60 45.36 -33.88
C GLY A 148 52.69 44.88 -35.02
N GLY A 149 52.26 43.61 -34.98
CA GLY A 149 51.42 42.99 -36.01
C GLY A 149 52.19 42.25 -37.11
N ASN A 150 53.51 42.47 -37.23
CA ASN A 150 54.36 41.80 -38.22
C ASN A 150 55.11 40.62 -37.61
N TRP A 151 55.18 39.50 -38.33
CA TRP A 151 55.94 38.32 -37.93
C TRP A 151 57.37 38.36 -38.48
N ALA A 152 58.36 38.46 -37.58
CA ALA A 152 59.77 38.57 -37.93
C ALA A 152 60.60 37.42 -37.33
N SER A 153 61.42 36.77 -38.16
CA SER A 153 62.38 35.75 -37.73
C SER A 153 63.64 36.37 -37.11
N GLU A 154 64.20 35.72 -36.10
CA GLU A 154 65.46 36.10 -35.44
C GLU A 154 66.66 36.27 -36.41
N LYS A 155 66.63 35.55 -37.53
CA LYS A 155 67.59 35.64 -38.63
C LYS A 155 66.85 36.07 -39.89
N LYS A 156 67.45 36.97 -40.66
CA LYS A 156 66.94 37.35 -41.98
C LYS A 156 67.04 36.17 -42.94
N LEU A 157 65.96 35.90 -43.66
CA LEU A 157 65.89 34.90 -44.73
C LEU A 157 65.59 35.64 -46.04
N ASP A 158 66.22 35.19 -47.13
CA ASP A 158 66.06 35.75 -48.48
C ASP A 158 65.54 34.66 -49.44
N TRP A 159 64.70 35.04 -50.39
CA TRP A 159 64.21 34.13 -51.42
C TRP A 159 65.37 33.59 -52.29
N THR A 160 65.44 32.26 -52.48
CA THR A 160 66.56 31.58 -53.17
C THR A 160 66.62 31.84 -54.69
N GLY A 161 65.60 32.46 -55.28
CA GLY A 161 65.51 32.76 -56.71
C GLY A 161 65.28 31.55 -57.62
N SER A 162 65.40 30.32 -57.11
CA SER A 162 65.19 29.07 -57.84
C SER A 162 65.01 27.88 -56.89
N GLY A 163 64.59 26.72 -57.42
CA GLY A 163 64.26 25.53 -56.62
C GLY A 163 62.94 25.66 -55.86
N ASN A 164 62.78 24.85 -54.82
CA ASN A 164 61.62 24.84 -53.93
C ASN A 164 62.06 24.99 -52.47
N ILE A 165 61.18 25.51 -51.61
CA ILE A 165 61.39 25.69 -50.17
C ILE A 165 60.18 25.11 -49.42
N LYS A 166 60.38 24.02 -48.66
CA LYS A 166 59.36 23.45 -47.77
C LYS A 166 59.58 24.01 -46.36
N PHE A 167 58.64 24.81 -45.88
CA PHE A 167 58.62 25.40 -44.55
C PHE A 167 57.78 24.55 -43.60
N PHE A 168 58.24 24.44 -42.35
CA PHE A 168 57.61 23.73 -41.25
C PHE A 168 57.59 24.66 -40.03
N ALA A 169 56.45 24.82 -39.37
CA ALA A 169 56.36 25.70 -38.22
C ALA A 169 55.49 25.13 -37.10
N TYR A 170 55.81 25.46 -35.84
CA TYR A 170 55.01 25.10 -34.67
C TYR A 170 54.91 26.25 -33.67
N SER A 171 53.77 26.35 -32.99
CA SER A 171 53.48 27.37 -31.99
C SER A 171 52.88 26.69 -30.76
N PRO A 172 53.32 27.00 -29.52
CA PRO A 172 54.34 27.98 -29.14
C PRO A 172 55.78 27.49 -29.42
N HIS A 173 56.72 28.43 -29.57
CA HIS A 173 58.15 28.14 -29.67
C HIS A 173 58.69 27.41 -28.42
N ALA A 174 59.58 26.42 -28.58
CA ALA A 174 60.12 25.62 -27.46
C ALA A 174 60.85 26.46 -26.39
N ASP A 175 61.66 27.46 -26.78
CA ASP A 175 62.25 28.46 -25.88
C ASP A 175 61.25 29.55 -25.42
N THR A 176 60.06 29.12 -25.02
CA THR A 176 59.08 29.91 -24.25
C THR A 176 59.17 29.34 -22.82
N GLU A 177 59.57 30.15 -21.84
CA GLU A 177 59.99 29.66 -20.50
C GLU A 177 58.91 28.78 -19.83
N GLU A 178 57.64 29.04 -20.09
CA GLU A 178 56.49 28.27 -19.60
C GLU A 178 56.44 26.81 -20.10
N PHE A 179 56.96 26.54 -21.31
CA PHE A 179 56.89 25.24 -22.03
C PHE A 179 58.27 24.62 -22.29
N LYS A 180 59.32 25.22 -21.72
CA LYS A 180 60.73 24.91 -21.95
C LYS A 180 61.05 23.49 -21.48
N GLY A 181 61.48 22.63 -22.41
CA GLY A 181 61.70 21.20 -22.15
C GLY A 181 60.46 20.31 -22.27
N SER A 182 59.25 20.89 -22.32
CA SER A 182 58.02 20.15 -22.67
C SER A 182 57.96 19.90 -24.18
N ILE A 183 58.37 20.86 -25.00
CA ILE A 183 58.51 20.71 -26.46
C ILE A 183 60.01 20.65 -26.81
N ILE A 184 60.42 19.65 -27.60
CA ILE A 184 61.80 19.43 -28.06
C ILE A 184 61.78 19.22 -29.58
N HIS A 185 62.42 20.12 -30.33
CA HIS A 185 62.60 19.98 -31.78
C HIS A 185 63.77 19.04 -32.11
N SER A 186 63.69 18.27 -33.20
CA SER A 186 64.78 17.42 -33.70
C SER A 186 66.05 18.21 -33.98
N GLY A 187 67.23 17.57 -33.93
CA GLY A 187 68.52 18.27 -34.12
C GLY A 187 68.78 18.78 -35.56
N PRO A 188 69.72 19.72 -35.74
CA PRO A 188 70.04 20.30 -37.06
C PRO A 188 70.81 19.33 -37.99
N SER A 189 71.30 18.22 -37.44
CA SER A 189 71.91 17.09 -38.18
C SER A 189 70.89 16.10 -38.71
N GLU A 190 69.64 16.14 -38.23
CA GLU A 190 68.62 15.17 -38.61
C GLU A 190 68.14 15.39 -40.04
N LYS A 191 67.80 14.28 -40.70
CA LYS A 191 67.43 14.21 -42.11
C LYS A 191 65.91 14.04 -42.26
N GLY A 192 65.37 14.52 -43.38
CA GLY A 192 63.94 14.59 -43.62
C GLY A 192 63.31 15.84 -42.99
N ALA A 193 61.98 15.89 -42.96
CA ALA A 193 61.27 16.93 -42.22
C ALA A 193 61.54 16.80 -40.70
N PRO A 194 61.49 17.92 -39.96
CA PRO A 194 61.70 17.89 -38.51
C PRO A 194 60.66 17.05 -37.76
N VAL A 195 61.01 16.67 -36.54
CA VAL A 195 60.14 15.97 -35.59
C VAL A 195 60.09 16.78 -34.29
N LEU A 196 58.92 16.86 -33.66
CA LEU A 196 58.77 17.43 -32.32
C LEU A 196 58.52 16.31 -31.33
N THR A 197 59.36 16.13 -30.32
CA THR A 197 58.99 15.36 -29.12
C THR A 197 58.25 16.31 -28.18
N TYR A 198 57.04 15.93 -27.76
CA TYR A 198 56.27 16.68 -26.77
C TYR A 198 55.97 15.80 -25.56
N THR A 199 56.10 16.39 -24.38
CA THR A 199 55.71 15.83 -23.09
C THR A 199 54.63 16.73 -22.50
N VAL A 200 53.44 16.18 -22.29
CA VAL A 200 52.27 16.87 -21.75
C VAL A 200 52.57 17.28 -20.29
N PRO A 201 52.47 18.58 -19.93
CA PRO A 201 52.58 19.03 -18.55
C PRO A 201 51.53 18.40 -17.61
N GLU A 202 51.94 18.06 -16.39
CA GLU A 202 51.05 17.53 -15.34
C GLU A 202 50.00 18.57 -14.90
N ASP A 203 50.41 19.84 -14.79
CA ASP A 203 49.53 20.99 -14.58
C ASP A 203 48.81 21.35 -15.90
N ILE A 204 47.50 21.16 -15.91
CA ILE A 204 46.64 21.29 -17.09
C ILE A 204 46.56 22.74 -17.57
N THR A 205 46.62 23.72 -16.66
CA THR A 205 46.65 25.16 -17.01
C THR A 205 47.95 25.57 -17.74
N ARG A 206 48.94 24.69 -17.73
CA ARG A 206 50.23 24.84 -18.41
C ARG A 206 50.36 23.99 -19.68
N GLN A 207 49.35 23.22 -20.07
CA GLN A 207 49.36 22.48 -21.34
C GLN A 207 49.11 23.46 -22.50
N PRO A 208 50.04 23.63 -23.47
CA PRO A 208 49.81 24.50 -24.62
C PRO A 208 48.85 23.87 -25.63
N ASP A 209 48.05 24.70 -26.32
CA ASP A 209 47.45 24.33 -27.60
C ASP A 209 48.55 24.35 -28.68
N LEU A 210 49.28 23.23 -28.79
CA LEU A 210 50.38 23.08 -29.73
C LEU A 210 49.82 23.01 -31.16
N MET A 211 50.08 24.04 -31.95
CA MET A 211 49.68 24.14 -33.36
C MET A 211 50.86 23.91 -34.30
N THR A 212 50.61 23.39 -35.49
CA THR A 212 51.63 23.11 -36.53
C THR A 212 51.17 23.52 -37.93
N ALA A 213 52.10 24.02 -38.75
CA ALA A 213 51.89 24.43 -40.14
C ALA A 213 52.96 23.81 -41.06
N THR A 214 52.63 23.61 -42.34
CA THR A 214 53.61 23.20 -43.37
C THR A 214 53.19 23.77 -44.72
N THR A 215 54.12 24.47 -45.39
CA THR A 215 53.87 25.20 -46.65
C THR A 215 55.03 24.95 -47.61
N ASN A 216 54.74 24.65 -48.88
CA ASN A 216 55.74 24.48 -49.94
C ASN A 216 55.68 25.66 -50.92
N CYS A 217 56.79 26.37 -51.08
CA CYS A 217 56.90 27.55 -51.95
C CYS A 217 57.94 27.33 -53.06
N LYS A 218 57.78 28.02 -54.19
CA LYS A 218 58.86 28.10 -55.20
C LYS A 218 59.89 29.15 -54.78
N GLY A 219 61.18 28.87 -54.97
CA GLY A 219 62.27 29.78 -54.59
C GLY A 219 62.23 31.16 -55.23
N ASN A 220 61.49 31.32 -56.34
CA ASN A 220 61.24 32.58 -57.05
C ASN A 220 59.83 33.17 -56.83
N GLN A 221 59.04 32.65 -55.90
CA GLN A 221 57.65 33.05 -55.67
C GLN A 221 57.53 34.49 -55.18
N GLY A 222 58.33 34.87 -54.18
CA GLY A 222 58.30 36.20 -53.57
C GLY A 222 57.03 36.47 -52.74
N GLY A 223 57.00 37.64 -52.10
CA GLY A 223 55.91 38.03 -51.19
C GLY A 223 55.98 37.32 -49.84
N ASP A 224 54.85 37.31 -49.14
CA ASP A 224 54.70 36.69 -47.82
C ASP A 224 54.40 35.19 -47.95
N VAL A 225 55.01 34.39 -47.09
CA VAL A 225 54.70 32.96 -46.94
C VAL A 225 53.53 32.81 -45.97
N ALA A 226 52.38 32.39 -46.50
CA ALA A 226 51.23 31.99 -45.70
C ALA A 226 51.54 30.67 -44.97
N LEU A 227 51.58 30.74 -43.63
CA LEU A 227 51.64 29.59 -42.73
C LEU A 227 50.24 29.37 -42.15
N THR A 228 49.53 28.37 -42.67
CA THR A 228 48.24 27.94 -42.12
C THR A 228 48.48 26.90 -41.04
N PHE A 229 48.22 27.28 -39.79
CA PHE A 229 48.38 26.42 -38.63
C PHE A 229 47.18 25.48 -38.46
N SER A 230 47.42 24.38 -37.76
CA SER A 230 46.44 23.36 -37.41
C SER A 230 46.78 22.78 -36.05
N HIS A 231 45.78 22.51 -35.21
CA HIS A 231 45.98 21.93 -33.89
C HIS A 231 46.64 20.55 -34.01
N ALA A 232 47.75 20.37 -33.31
CA ALA A 232 48.46 19.09 -33.28
C ALA A 232 47.93 18.15 -32.19
N LEU A 233 47.28 18.69 -31.15
CA LEU A 233 46.81 17.91 -30.01
C LEU A 233 45.35 17.44 -30.17
N THR A 234 44.82 16.78 -29.15
CA THR A 234 43.40 16.49 -28.95
C THR A 234 42.93 17.25 -27.71
N ALA A 235 41.95 18.13 -27.87
CA ALA A 235 41.31 18.81 -26.74
C ALA A 235 40.26 17.87 -26.10
N ILE A 236 40.29 17.71 -24.77
CA ILE A 236 39.34 16.83 -24.07
C ILE A 236 38.56 17.63 -23.03
N THR A 237 37.24 17.52 -23.13
CA THR A 237 36.28 18.22 -22.27
C THR A 237 35.18 17.29 -21.77
N ILE A 238 34.60 17.63 -20.63
CA ILE A 238 33.67 16.77 -19.92
C ILE A 238 32.43 17.58 -19.55
N LYS A 239 31.25 17.03 -19.81
CA LYS A 239 29.94 17.63 -19.53
C LYS A 239 29.03 16.63 -18.80
N THR A 240 28.04 17.12 -18.07
CA THR A 240 26.94 16.26 -17.61
C THR A 240 26.17 15.68 -18.81
N GLY A 241 25.66 14.47 -18.64
CA GLY A 241 24.69 13.84 -19.53
C GLY A 241 23.29 13.85 -18.92
N LYS A 242 22.40 13.06 -19.51
CA LYS A 242 21.06 12.87 -18.97
C LYS A 242 21.13 12.17 -17.60
N ASP A 243 20.28 12.62 -16.68
CA ASP A 243 20.06 12.01 -15.35
C ASP A 243 21.36 11.89 -14.52
N MET A 244 22.16 12.95 -14.54
CA MET A 244 23.27 13.19 -13.61
C MET A 244 22.74 13.86 -12.33
N LEU A 245 23.04 13.30 -11.15
CA LEU A 245 22.65 13.85 -9.85
C LEU A 245 23.36 15.18 -9.56
N ALA A 246 22.66 16.07 -8.87
CA ALA A 246 23.24 17.27 -8.29
C ALA A 246 24.23 16.93 -7.17
N GLY A 247 25.21 17.81 -6.95
CA GLY A 247 26.29 17.59 -5.98
C GLY A 247 27.56 18.38 -6.27
N GLU A 248 28.70 17.85 -5.84
CA GLU A 248 30.02 18.44 -6.08
C GLU A 248 30.97 17.39 -6.67
N ILE A 249 31.68 17.76 -7.75
CA ILE A 249 32.87 17.04 -8.22
C ILE A 249 34.10 17.70 -7.60
N THR A 250 34.97 16.89 -6.98
CA THR A 250 36.18 17.36 -6.28
C THR A 250 37.47 17.08 -7.06
N GLU A 251 37.48 15.99 -7.85
CA GLU A 251 38.61 15.61 -8.69
C GLU A 251 38.14 14.95 -9.99
N VAL A 252 38.81 15.27 -11.10
CA VAL A 252 38.63 14.64 -12.41
C VAL A 252 39.98 14.21 -12.97
N SER A 253 40.15 12.92 -13.22
CA SER A 253 41.46 12.31 -13.50
C SER A 253 41.43 11.37 -14.71
N LEU A 254 42.31 11.63 -15.70
CA LEU A 254 42.65 10.70 -16.77
C LEU A 254 43.81 9.81 -16.30
N SER A 255 43.76 8.51 -16.56
CA SER A 255 44.79 7.55 -16.10
C SER A 255 45.02 6.46 -17.13
N GLY A 256 46.23 5.89 -17.19
CA GLY A 256 46.57 4.83 -18.15
C GLY A 256 46.75 5.34 -19.59
N VAL A 257 47.16 6.60 -19.76
CA VAL A 257 47.27 7.27 -21.07
C VAL A 257 48.71 7.73 -21.32
N TYR A 258 49.13 7.83 -22.59
CA TYR A 258 50.48 8.31 -22.91
C TYR A 258 50.55 9.83 -22.73
N GLY A 259 51.53 10.27 -21.93
CA GLY A 259 51.85 11.68 -21.71
C GLY A 259 52.97 12.22 -22.60
N LYS A 260 53.55 11.40 -23.49
CA LYS A 260 54.72 11.76 -24.30
C LYS A 260 54.70 11.07 -25.66
N GLY A 261 55.10 11.78 -26.71
CA GLY A 261 55.10 11.29 -28.09
C GLY A 261 55.89 12.17 -29.06
N GLY A 262 56.11 11.67 -30.28
CA GLY A 262 56.78 12.37 -31.37
C GLY A 262 55.80 12.75 -32.49
N TYR A 263 55.77 14.02 -32.89
CA TYR A 263 55.02 14.53 -34.04
C TYR A 263 55.94 14.65 -35.26
N SER A 264 55.59 13.96 -36.36
CA SER A 264 56.29 14.09 -37.64
C SER A 264 55.67 15.18 -38.49
N PHE A 265 56.48 16.13 -38.94
CA PHE A 265 56.05 17.12 -39.93
C PHE A 265 55.88 16.56 -41.35
N GLU A 266 56.41 15.37 -41.65
CA GLU A 266 56.27 14.78 -42.98
C GLU A 266 54.94 14.07 -43.16
N THR A 267 54.55 13.24 -42.19
CA THR A 267 53.27 12.50 -42.21
C THR A 267 52.12 13.26 -41.54
N GLY A 268 52.44 14.34 -40.80
CA GLY A 268 51.47 15.11 -40.01
C GLY A 268 50.88 14.35 -38.83
N ALA A 269 51.47 13.21 -38.44
CA ALA A 269 50.95 12.27 -37.44
C ALA A 269 51.83 12.15 -36.19
N TRP A 270 51.25 11.59 -35.12
CA TRP A 270 51.95 11.28 -33.87
C TRP A 270 52.37 9.82 -33.79
N THR A 271 53.52 9.57 -33.17
CA THR A 271 54.03 8.25 -32.83
C THR A 271 54.38 8.18 -31.35
N ILE A 272 54.09 7.04 -30.72
CA ILE A 272 54.47 6.73 -29.34
C ILE A 272 55.66 5.78 -29.38
N ALA A 273 56.66 5.97 -28.52
CA ALA A 273 57.80 5.06 -28.45
C ALA A 273 57.38 3.70 -27.87
N LYS A 274 58.00 2.60 -28.33
CA LYS A 274 57.59 1.22 -27.99
C LYS A 274 57.71 0.87 -26.51
N ASP A 275 58.52 1.64 -25.78
CA ASP A 275 58.85 1.53 -24.36
C ASP A 275 58.34 2.73 -23.54
N GLU A 276 57.57 3.64 -24.15
CA GLU A 276 56.95 4.77 -23.44
C GLU A 276 55.93 4.28 -22.41
N LYS A 277 55.86 4.96 -21.26
CA LYS A 277 54.97 4.59 -20.16
C LYS A 277 53.68 5.39 -20.17
N THR A 278 52.60 4.73 -19.78
CA THR A 278 51.35 5.39 -19.42
C THR A 278 51.51 6.19 -18.12
N THR A 279 50.85 7.33 -18.04
CA THR A 279 50.75 8.19 -16.86
C THR A 279 49.29 8.58 -16.58
N GLY A 280 49.05 9.55 -15.70
CA GLY A 280 47.77 10.19 -15.49
C GLY A 280 47.86 11.72 -15.35
N PHE A 281 46.71 12.38 -15.45
CA PHE A 281 46.55 13.84 -15.40
C PHE A 281 45.28 14.16 -14.61
N SER A 282 45.33 15.12 -13.69
CA SER A 282 44.30 15.31 -12.66
C SER A 282 43.94 16.78 -12.44
N ILE A 283 42.64 17.06 -12.40
CA ILE A 283 42.07 18.36 -12.02
C ILE A 283 41.52 18.24 -10.60
N THR A 284 42.24 18.73 -9.59
CA THR A 284 41.75 18.85 -8.22
C THR A 284 41.11 20.23 -8.01
N LYS A 285 39.91 20.42 -8.56
CA LYS A 285 39.14 21.67 -8.45
C LYS A 285 37.67 21.33 -8.21
N LYS A 286 37.07 21.97 -7.19
CA LYS A 286 35.63 21.88 -6.93
C LYS A 286 34.84 22.39 -8.13
N VAL A 287 33.90 21.58 -8.60
CA VAL A 287 32.88 21.94 -9.60
C VAL A 287 31.53 21.61 -9.00
N GLU A 288 30.72 22.64 -8.76
CA GLU A 288 29.35 22.50 -8.32
C GLU A 288 28.48 22.03 -9.49
N LEU A 289 27.68 20.99 -9.24
CA LEU A 289 26.65 20.49 -10.13
C LEU A 289 25.29 20.91 -9.54
N PRO A 290 24.77 22.11 -9.89
CA PRO A 290 23.52 22.61 -9.35
C PRO A 290 22.36 21.74 -9.82
N GLY A 291 21.30 21.64 -9.01
CA GLY A 291 20.06 21.00 -9.41
C GLY A 291 19.26 21.82 -10.43
N GLU A 292 18.27 21.19 -11.07
CA GLU A 292 17.23 21.88 -11.81
C GLU A 292 15.88 21.84 -11.06
N GLU A 293 15.28 23.01 -10.81
CA GLU A 293 14.02 23.18 -10.07
C GLU A 293 12.91 22.25 -10.58
N LYS A 294 12.88 22.01 -11.90
CA LYS A 294 11.91 21.16 -12.61
C LYS A 294 11.97 19.67 -12.22
N ARG A 295 13.00 19.25 -11.49
CA ARG A 295 13.14 17.91 -10.92
C ARG A 295 13.60 17.99 -9.46
N ASN A 296 13.06 18.95 -8.71
CA ASN A 296 13.31 19.19 -7.28
C ASN A 296 14.81 19.29 -6.92
N ASP A 297 15.60 19.85 -7.82
CA ASP A 297 17.06 19.99 -7.68
C ASP A 297 17.84 18.66 -7.50
N ILE A 298 17.21 17.52 -7.74
CA ILE A 298 17.82 16.18 -7.61
C ILE A 298 18.84 15.91 -8.73
N TYR A 299 18.56 16.38 -9.94
CA TYR A 299 19.41 16.21 -11.11
C TYR A 299 19.91 17.55 -11.64
N THR A 300 21.13 17.56 -12.15
CA THR A 300 21.72 18.70 -12.85
C THR A 300 21.28 18.73 -14.32
N PRO A 301 21.10 19.92 -14.93
CA PRO A 301 20.87 20.05 -16.36
C PRO A 301 21.88 19.24 -17.19
N SER A 302 21.41 18.60 -18.26
CA SER A 302 22.28 17.87 -19.20
C SER A 302 23.06 18.86 -20.06
N GLY A 303 24.38 18.71 -20.12
CA GLY A 303 25.29 19.57 -20.89
C GLY A 303 26.07 20.60 -20.06
N THR A 304 25.85 20.68 -18.74
CA THR A 304 26.66 21.50 -17.82
C THR A 304 28.14 21.11 -17.91
N SER A 305 29.00 22.08 -18.24
CA SER A 305 30.45 21.85 -18.37
C SER A 305 31.08 21.51 -17.01
N VAL A 306 31.82 20.41 -16.97
CA VAL A 306 32.61 19.95 -15.82
C VAL A 306 34.10 20.24 -16.04
N VAL A 307 34.57 20.03 -17.28
CA VAL A 307 35.94 20.32 -17.73
C VAL A 307 35.85 20.99 -19.09
N ASP A 308 36.22 22.27 -19.15
CA ASP A 308 36.19 23.12 -20.35
C ASP A 308 37.08 24.35 -20.12
N GLY A 309 37.32 25.16 -21.16
CA GLY A 309 38.17 26.36 -21.06
C GLY A 309 39.59 26.05 -20.55
N GLU A 310 40.10 26.80 -19.57
CA GLU A 310 41.42 26.61 -18.92
C GLU A 310 41.66 25.22 -18.33
N LEU A 311 40.61 24.42 -18.13
CA LEU A 311 40.70 23.06 -17.58
C LEU A 311 40.77 21.99 -18.68
N THR A 312 40.66 22.37 -19.96
CA THR A 312 40.69 21.43 -21.10
C THR A 312 42.01 20.68 -21.14
N PHE A 313 41.97 19.33 -21.10
CA PHE A 313 43.19 18.55 -21.30
C PHE A 313 43.63 18.64 -22.76
N MET A 314 44.85 19.11 -23.01
CA MET A 314 45.48 19.20 -24.34
C MET A 314 46.42 18.02 -24.53
N MET A 315 45.85 16.88 -24.92
CA MET A 315 46.51 15.57 -24.94
C MET A 315 47.15 15.24 -26.29
N ILE A 316 48.19 14.41 -26.30
CA ILE A 316 48.73 13.86 -27.55
C ILE A 316 47.71 12.89 -28.20
N PRO A 317 47.46 13.00 -29.52
CA PRO A 317 46.66 12.06 -30.28
C PRO A 317 47.26 10.65 -30.20
N GLN A 318 46.43 9.68 -29.83
CA GLN A 318 46.86 8.32 -29.50
C GLN A 318 45.68 7.35 -29.60
N THR A 319 45.96 6.07 -29.82
CA THR A 319 45.01 5.01 -29.46
C THR A 319 45.24 4.65 -27.99
N LEU A 320 44.17 4.67 -27.21
CA LEU A 320 44.23 4.53 -25.75
C LEU A 320 44.55 3.09 -25.33
N PRO A 321 45.55 2.88 -24.46
CA PRO A 321 45.85 1.56 -23.87
C PRO A 321 44.67 0.91 -23.19
N LYS A 322 44.69 -0.42 -23.04
CA LYS A 322 43.56 -1.20 -22.47
C LYS A 322 43.21 -0.78 -21.03
N GLU A 323 44.23 -0.33 -20.31
CA GLU A 323 44.22 0.19 -18.95
C GLU A 323 43.73 1.64 -18.82
N ALA A 324 43.50 2.36 -19.94
CA ALA A 324 43.12 3.76 -19.94
C ALA A 324 41.73 3.99 -19.30
N LYS A 325 41.63 5.02 -18.45
CA LYS A 325 40.46 5.34 -17.63
C LYS A 325 40.20 6.83 -17.52
N LEU A 326 38.94 7.17 -17.29
CA LEU A 326 38.49 8.43 -16.70
C LEU A 326 37.98 8.11 -15.30
N ILE A 327 38.41 8.87 -14.29
CA ILE A 327 38.05 8.70 -12.88
C ILE A 327 37.50 10.05 -12.39
N ILE A 328 36.40 10.04 -11.67
CA ILE A 328 35.76 11.25 -11.13
C ILE A 328 35.38 11.01 -9.67
N HIS A 329 35.82 11.91 -8.79
CA HIS A 329 35.39 11.94 -7.40
C HIS A 329 34.20 12.90 -7.27
N PHE A 330 33.04 12.35 -6.87
CA PHE A 330 31.74 13.02 -6.87
C PHE A 330 31.00 12.75 -5.56
N THR A 331 30.40 13.78 -4.98
CA THR A 331 29.57 13.69 -3.77
C THR A 331 28.17 14.20 -4.12
N ASP A 332 27.15 13.34 -4.04
CA ASP A 332 25.77 13.72 -4.40
C ASP A 332 25.04 14.46 -3.28
N SER A 333 24.21 15.45 -3.64
CA SER A 333 23.42 16.23 -2.69
C SER A 333 22.28 15.46 -2.02
N LEU A 334 21.92 14.27 -2.52
CA LEU A 334 20.77 13.48 -2.04
C LEU A 334 21.11 12.62 -0.81
N THR A 335 22.33 12.07 -0.78
CA THR A 335 22.84 11.21 0.32
C THR A 335 24.09 11.76 0.99
N MET A 336 24.68 12.85 0.45
CA MET A 336 25.96 13.43 0.89
C MET A 336 27.14 12.45 0.88
N LYS A 337 27.01 11.31 0.18
CA LYS A 337 28.02 10.23 0.15
C LYS A 337 29.01 10.50 -0.98
N SER A 338 30.30 10.51 -0.64
CA SER A 338 31.36 10.65 -1.65
C SER A 338 31.62 9.32 -2.36
N ARG A 339 31.73 9.37 -3.68
CA ARG A 339 31.75 8.24 -4.61
C ARG A 339 32.87 8.43 -5.63
N THR A 340 33.40 7.32 -6.15
CA THR A 340 34.36 7.34 -7.25
C THR A 340 33.74 6.69 -8.48
N LEU A 341 33.51 7.48 -9.53
CA LEU A 341 33.00 7.01 -10.82
C LEU A 341 34.19 6.66 -11.72
N THR A 342 34.20 5.49 -12.36
CA THR A 342 35.34 5.04 -13.21
C THR A 342 34.88 4.51 -14.56
N ALA A 343 35.44 5.05 -15.63
CA ALA A 343 35.30 4.59 -17.00
C ALA A 343 36.47 3.74 -17.46
N SER A 344 36.23 2.78 -18.34
CA SER A 344 37.25 2.34 -19.29
C SER A 344 37.18 3.22 -20.55
N LEU A 345 38.34 3.71 -20.99
CA LEU A 345 38.55 4.42 -22.25
C LEU A 345 39.33 3.58 -23.28
N GLY A 346 39.87 2.42 -22.86
CA GLY A 346 40.81 1.65 -23.66
C GLY A 346 40.27 1.20 -25.02
N GLY A 347 41.14 1.22 -26.03
CA GLY A 347 40.81 0.90 -27.42
C GLY A 347 40.17 2.05 -28.22
N LYS A 348 39.80 3.17 -27.58
CA LYS A 348 39.36 4.39 -28.28
C LYS A 348 40.55 5.17 -28.85
N THR A 349 40.29 6.07 -29.79
CA THR A 349 41.30 6.96 -30.37
C THR A 349 41.02 8.41 -30.02
N TRP A 350 42.06 9.15 -29.62
CA TRP A 350 42.09 10.60 -29.56
C TRP A 350 42.63 11.14 -30.88
N PRO A 351 41.83 11.80 -31.74
CA PRO A 351 42.26 12.23 -33.06
C PRO A 351 42.95 13.60 -33.03
N LYS A 352 43.96 13.79 -33.88
CA LYS A 352 44.64 15.07 -34.08
C LYS A 352 43.65 16.15 -34.51
N GLY A 353 43.69 17.30 -33.83
CA GLY A 353 42.94 18.49 -34.19
C GLY A 353 41.44 18.37 -34.01
N LYS A 354 40.99 17.55 -33.05
CA LYS A 354 39.58 17.36 -32.68
C LYS A 354 39.35 17.58 -31.18
N LYS A 355 38.16 18.10 -30.84
CA LYS A 355 37.63 18.12 -29.46
C LYS A 355 36.92 16.79 -29.19
N VAL A 356 37.21 16.14 -28.06
CA VAL A 356 36.57 14.89 -27.62
C VAL A 356 35.74 15.21 -26.39
N ILE A 357 34.44 14.90 -26.44
CA ILE A 357 33.49 15.27 -25.38
C ILE A 357 32.99 14.01 -24.67
N TYR A 358 33.34 13.91 -23.39
CA TYR A 358 32.82 12.87 -22.50
C TYR A 358 31.57 13.38 -21.78
N SER A 359 30.46 12.65 -21.90
CA SER A 359 29.20 12.97 -21.21
C SER A 359 28.92 11.95 -20.10
N ILE A 360 28.86 12.42 -18.85
CA ILE A 360 28.80 11.58 -17.64
C ILE A 360 27.40 11.55 -17.02
N SER A 361 26.97 10.40 -16.51
CA SER A 361 25.68 10.24 -15.85
C SER A 361 25.79 9.37 -14.59
N SER A 362 24.88 9.58 -13.64
CA SER A 362 24.77 8.80 -12.39
C SER A 362 23.74 7.67 -12.49
N THR A 363 23.41 7.23 -13.70
CA THR A 363 22.32 6.30 -14.04
C THR A 363 22.36 4.92 -13.38
N GLY A 364 23.52 4.45 -12.92
CA GLY A 364 23.66 3.22 -12.12
C GLY A 364 23.73 3.44 -10.60
N ILE A 365 23.39 4.64 -10.12
CA ILE A 365 22.94 4.85 -8.73
C ILE A 365 21.42 4.64 -8.75
N VAL A 366 20.98 3.45 -8.34
CA VAL A 366 19.61 2.99 -8.53
C VAL A 366 18.78 3.34 -7.29
N MET A 367 17.83 4.26 -7.46
CA MET A 367 16.79 4.57 -6.48
C MET A 367 15.65 3.54 -6.58
N THR A 368 15.57 2.62 -5.61
CA THR A 368 14.54 1.58 -5.56
C THR A 368 13.57 1.84 -4.40
N PRO A 369 12.28 2.14 -4.65
CA PRO A 369 11.30 2.19 -3.58
C PRO A 369 11.06 0.80 -3.02
N VAL A 370 10.97 0.69 -1.70
CA VAL A 370 10.69 -0.56 -0.98
C VAL A 370 9.62 -0.29 0.06
N ILE A 371 8.62 -1.16 0.11
CA ILE A 371 7.60 -1.19 1.17
C ILE A 371 7.56 -2.60 1.74
N ASP A 372 7.52 -2.71 3.07
CA ASP A 372 7.19 -3.94 3.77
C ASP A 372 5.79 -3.80 4.37
N LEU A 373 4.99 -4.86 4.30
CA LEU A 373 3.58 -4.87 4.70
C LEU A 373 3.28 -6.08 5.58
N LYS A 374 2.76 -5.81 6.78
CA LYS A 374 2.18 -6.79 7.70
C LYS A 374 0.69 -6.53 7.80
N ILE A 375 -0.13 -7.58 7.77
CA ILE A 375 -1.54 -7.53 8.12
C ILE A 375 -1.74 -8.58 9.19
N ASN A 376 -2.01 -8.18 10.43
CA ASN A 376 -2.41 -9.14 11.46
C ASN A 376 -3.80 -9.71 11.09
N ARG A 377 -4.04 -10.95 11.51
CA ARG A 377 -5.30 -11.67 11.27
C ARG A 377 -5.85 -12.34 12.52
N ASP A 378 -5.10 -12.32 13.63
CA ASP A 378 -5.44 -12.87 14.96
C ASP A 378 -6.02 -14.30 15.01
N GLY A 379 -5.81 -15.07 13.94
CA GLY A 379 -6.43 -16.38 13.75
C GLY A 379 -7.95 -16.34 13.53
N VAL A 380 -8.54 -15.16 13.30
CA VAL A 380 -9.98 -14.95 13.13
C VAL A 380 -10.38 -15.16 11.67
N TRP A 381 -11.11 -16.24 11.40
CA TRP A 381 -11.40 -16.70 10.03
C TRP A 381 -12.89 -16.80 9.72
N VAL A 382 -13.21 -16.63 8.43
CA VAL A 382 -14.53 -16.90 7.84
C VAL A 382 -15.00 -18.31 8.22
N ASN A 383 -16.17 -18.40 8.83
CA ASN A 383 -16.80 -19.61 9.36
C ASN A 383 -15.90 -20.44 10.30
N GLY A 384 -14.98 -19.75 11.01
CA GLY A 384 -13.98 -20.31 11.91
C GLY A 384 -13.04 -21.33 11.28
N LYS A 385 -12.93 -21.35 9.94
CA LYS A 385 -12.11 -22.30 9.19
C LYS A 385 -10.84 -21.59 8.74
N GLU A 386 -9.67 -22.02 9.20
CA GLU A 386 -8.42 -21.57 8.57
C GLU A 386 -8.43 -21.96 7.08
N PRO A 387 -8.31 -20.98 6.15
CA PRO A 387 -8.29 -21.24 4.73
C PRO A 387 -6.85 -21.50 4.25
N GLU A 388 -6.68 -21.94 3.00
CA GLU A 388 -5.35 -22.10 2.42
C GLU A 388 -4.59 -20.77 2.40
N THR A 389 -3.27 -20.77 2.66
CA THR A 389 -2.48 -19.54 2.92
C THR A 389 -2.61 -18.44 1.86
N ALA A 390 -2.87 -18.79 0.60
CA ALA A 390 -3.15 -17.84 -0.49
C ALA A 390 -4.54 -17.18 -0.38
N GLN A 391 -5.56 -17.93 0.06
CA GLN A 391 -6.91 -17.42 0.33
C GLN A 391 -6.93 -16.60 1.65
N GLN A 392 -6.23 -17.11 2.67
CA GLN A 392 -6.03 -16.50 3.99
C GLN A 392 -5.53 -15.06 3.89
N SER A 393 -4.49 -14.88 3.06
CA SER A 393 -3.83 -13.60 2.87
C SER A 393 -4.58 -12.66 1.91
N ALA A 394 -5.35 -13.19 0.96
CA ALA A 394 -6.16 -12.41 0.02
C ALA A 394 -7.52 -11.94 0.58
N TYR A 395 -7.98 -12.44 1.73
CA TYR A 395 -9.26 -12.03 2.31
C TYR A 395 -9.29 -10.54 2.66
N LEU A 396 -10.35 -9.85 2.24
CA LEU A 396 -10.72 -8.49 2.60
C LEU A 396 -12.17 -8.48 3.08
N PRO A 397 -12.46 -8.00 4.32
CA PRO A 397 -13.81 -7.77 4.80
C PRO A 397 -14.76 -7.07 3.83
N VAL A 398 -16.05 -7.40 3.91
CA VAL A 398 -17.11 -6.76 3.12
C VAL A 398 -17.32 -5.29 3.50
N SER A 399 -16.81 -4.86 4.67
CA SER A 399 -16.66 -3.46 5.10
C SER A 399 -15.58 -2.69 4.33
N GLY A 400 -14.69 -3.38 3.60
CA GLY A 400 -13.51 -2.80 2.98
C GLY A 400 -12.39 -2.40 3.97
N TYR A 401 -12.58 -2.72 5.26
CA TYR A 401 -11.61 -2.45 6.32
C TYR A 401 -10.60 -3.59 6.45
N LEU A 402 -9.36 -3.26 6.80
CA LEU A 402 -8.33 -4.19 7.28
C LEU A 402 -7.75 -3.59 8.56
N HIS A 403 -8.07 -4.18 9.71
CA HIS A 403 -7.48 -3.82 11.00
C HIS A 403 -6.01 -4.29 11.11
N ASP A 404 -5.31 -3.80 12.14
CA ASP A 404 -3.95 -4.20 12.54
C ASP A 404 -2.95 -4.42 11.40
N VAL A 405 -2.85 -3.42 10.54
CA VAL A 405 -1.89 -3.34 9.45
C VAL A 405 -0.64 -2.59 9.93
N GLU A 406 0.55 -3.10 9.61
CA GLU A 406 1.81 -2.37 9.78
C GLU A 406 2.48 -2.15 8.43
N ILE A 407 2.85 -0.90 8.13
CA ILE A 407 3.55 -0.53 6.90
C ILE A 407 4.90 0.09 7.25
N ALA A 408 5.97 -0.38 6.61
CA ALA A 408 7.28 0.28 6.62
C ALA A 408 7.66 0.68 5.19
N ALA A 409 8.11 1.91 4.99
CA ALA A 409 8.54 2.43 3.69
C ALA A 409 9.96 2.97 3.74
N LEU A 410 10.74 2.73 2.69
CA LEU A 410 12.10 3.27 2.53
C LEU A 410 12.53 3.33 1.05
N MET A 411 13.38 4.30 0.74
CA MET A 411 14.04 4.42 -0.56
C MET A 411 15.46 3.84 -0.46
N GLN A 412 15.77 2.78 -1.20
CA GLN A 412 17.13 2.25 -1.29
C GLN A 412 17.90 3.00 -2.39
N VAL A 413 18.98 3.69 -2.02
CA VAL A 413 19.92 4.32 -2.97
C VAL A 413 21.14 3.41 -3.09
N THR A 414 21.04 2.44 -4.00
CA THR A 414 22.05 1.39 -4.20
C THR A 414 23.04 1.79 -5.29
N GLN A 415 24.33 1.52 -5.05
CA GLN A 415 25.37 1.54 -6.08
C GLN A 415 26.22 0.26 -5.98
N GLU A 416 26.57 -0.30 -7.12
CA GLU A 416 27.41 -1.49 -7.23
C GLU A 416 28.77 -1.28 -6.53
N GLY A 417 29.14 -2.18 -5.60
CA GLY A 417 30.40 -2.10 -4.86
C GLY A 417 30.45 -1.11 -3.69
N ALA A 418 29.34 -0.46 -3.33
CA ALA A 418 29.23 0.45 -2.18
C ALA A 418 28.03 0.10 -1.28
N ASP A 419 28.07 0.50 -0.01
CA ASP A 419 26.93 0.29 0.90
C ASP A 419 25.70 1.06 0.42
N THR A 420 24.54 0.43 0.50
CA THR A 420 23.24 1.03 0.13
C THR A 420 22.76 1.95 1.23
N GLU A 421 22.46 3.20 0.86
CA GLU A 421 21.84 4.16 1.76
C GLU A 421 20.31 4.02 1.76
N THR A 422 19.66 4.38 2.88
CA THR A 422 18.20 4.37 3.01
C THR A 422 17.66 5.76 3.35
N LEU A 423 16.72 6.24 2.54
CA LEU A 423 16.04 7.52 2.73
C LEU A 423 14.55 7.32 3.02
N GLU A 424 13.90 8.34 3.56
CA GLU A 424 12.44 8.36 3.75
C GLU A 424 11.72 8.24 2.40
N LEU A 425 10.53 7.64 2.40
CA LEU A 425 9.75 7.39 1.21
C LEU A 425 8.28 7.75 1.41
N PRO A 426 7.83 8.94 0.95
CA PRO A 426 6.41 9.25 0.87
C PRO A 426 5.71 8.31 -0.12
N TYR A 427 4.53 7.83 0.24
CA TYR A 427 3.71 6.96 -0.61
C TYR A 427 2.22 7.24 -0.42
N LYS A 428 1.42 6.79 -1.39
CA LYS A 428 -0.04 6.68 -1.31
C LYS A 428 -0.49 5.26 -1.67
N ILE A 429 -1.61 4.83 -1.10
CA ILE A 429 -2.27 3.58 -1.48
C ILE A 429 -3.28 3.92 -2.59
N GLN A 430 -3.14 3.28 -3.74
CA GLN A 430 -4.15 3.29 -4.80
C GLN A 430 -4.94 1.99 -4.75
N TYR A 431 -6.22 2.07 -5.09
CA TYR A 431 -7.08 0.90 -5.19
C TYR A 431 -7.93 0.92 -6.46
N LYS A 432 -8.47 -0.25 -6.82
CA LYS A 432 -9.38 -0.47 -7.94
C LYS A 432 -10.32 -1.63 -7.60
N ILE A 433 -11.60 -1.51 -7.95
CA ILE A 433 -12.54 -2.66 -7.95
C ILE A 433 -12.50 -3.32 -9.34
N GLU A 434 -12.72 -4.63 -9.41
CA GLU A 434 -12.82 -5.36 -10.68
C GLU A 434 -13.78 -4.67 -11.68
N GLY A 435 -13.34 -4.52 -12.94
CA GLY A 435 -14.04 -3.74 -13.96
C GLY A 435 -13.88 -2.21 -13.91
N GLY A 436 -13.46 -1.63 -12.78
CA GLY A 436 -13.28 -0.18 -12.60
C GLY A 436 -11.88 0.36 -12.98
N ASP A 437 -11.63 1.63 -12.66
CA ASP A 437 -10.33 2.29 -12.80
C ASP A 437 -9.56 2.41 -11.47
N TRP A 438 -8.29 2.83 -11.54
CA TRP A 438 -7.46 3.14 -10.37
C TRP A 438 -7.86 4.47 -9.74
N MET A 439 -8.00 4.50 -8.41
CA MET A 439 -8.41 5.67 -7.64
C MET A 439 -7.43 5.98 -6.50
N ASP A 440 -7.19 7.27 -6.30
CA ASP A 440 -6.61 7.84 -5.07
C ASP A 440 -7.76 8.14 -4.09
N LYS A 441 -7.64 7.72 -2.82
CA LYS A 441 -8.49 8.19 -1.71
C LYS A 441 -7.57 8.49 -0.53
N ALA A 442 -7.63 9.70 0.01
CA ALA A 442 -6.74 10.17 1.06
C ALA A 442 -6.77 9.26 2.30
N ASP A 443 -7.97 8.85 2.72
CA ASP A 443 -8.22 8.06 3.94
C ASP A 443 -8.11 6.55 3.70
N SER A 444 -7.35 6.12 2.67
CA SER A 444 -7.09 4.69 2.43
C SER A 444 -6.15 4.08 3.47
N TRP A 445 -5.33 4.90 4.12
CA TRP A 445 -4.42 4.53 5.21
C TRP A 445 -4.79 5.31 6.48
N ILE A 446 -5.03 4.61 7.58
CA ILE A 446 -5.48 5.16 8.86
C ILE A 446 -4.45 4.74 9.92
N PRO A 447 -3.33 5.47 10.08
CA PRO A 447 -2.32 5.17 11.09
C PRO A 447 -2.85 5.45 12.50
N GLU A 448 -2.51 4.61 13.49
CA GLU A 448 -2.89 4.80 14.90
C GLU A 448 -2.48 6.19 15.44
N ASN A 449 -1.39 6.73 14.90
CA ASN A 449 -0.91 8.06 15.24
C ASN A 449 -0.67 8.88 13.96
N ALA A 450 -1.60 9.80 13.68
CA ALA A 450 -1.54 10.70 12.53
C ALA A 450 -0.24 11.54 12.47
N SER A 451 0.39 11.88 13.61
CA SER A 451 1.67 12.60 13.62
C SER A 451 2.88 11.76 13.18
N LYS A 452 2.68 10.43 13.00
CA LYS A 452 3.67 9.48 12.47
C LYS A 452 3.25 8.91 11.10
N ALA A 453 2.23 9.46 10.45
CA ALA A 453 1.63 8.90 9.24
C ALA A 453 2.62 8.63 8.09
N THR A 454 3.68 9.45 8.00
CA THR A 454 4.69 9.41 6.94
C THR A 454 6.13 9.54 7.44
N SER A 455 6.36 9.75 8.74
CA SER A 455 7.64 10.19 9.30
C SER A 455 8.08 9.36 10.51
N VAL A 456 8.80 8.27 10.22
CA VAL A 456 9.63 7.50 11.17
C VAL A 456 10.92 7.11 10.43
N SER A 457 12.02 6.86 11.14
CA SER A 457 13.30 6.46 10.56
C SER A 457 13.14 5.40 9.46
N PRO A 458 13.77 5.55 8.27
CA PRO A 458 13.48 4.75 7.07
C PRO A 458 13.39 3.24 7.33
N GLY A 459 12.27 2.64 6.94
CA GLY A 459 12.03 1.20 7.13
C GLY A 459 11.52 0.78 8.51
N SER A 460 11.16 1.74 9.37
CA SER A 460 10.40 1.45 10.60
C SER A 460 8.92 1.19 10.29
N PHE A 461 8.32 0.21 10.95
CA PHE A 461 6.88 -0.08 10.82
C PHE A 461 6.02 0.96 11.55
N ILE A 462 4.93 1.38 10.90
CA ILE A 462 3.88 2.25 11.43
C ILE A 462 2.60 1.41 11.50
N LYS A 463 2.01 1.29 12.70
CA LYS A 463 0.71 0.64 12.92
C LYS A 463 -0.46 1.50 12.43
N GLY A 464 -1.49 0.84 11.93
CA GLY A 464 -2.72 1.46 11.44
C GLY A 464 -3.69 0.45 10.86
N ALA A 465 -4.56 0.93 9.98
CA ALA A 465 -5.55 0.14 9.26
C ALA A 465 -5.68 0.65 7.81
N ILE A 466 -6.15 -0.21 6.90
CA ILE A 466 -6.45 0.16 5.51
C ILE A 466 -7.98 0.22 5.32
N ARG A 467 -8.50 1.25 4.63
CA ARG A 467 -9.95 1.44 4.43
C ARG A 467 -10.33 1.68 2.95
N LEU A 468 -10.57 0.56 2.28
CA LEU A 468 -11.08 0.46 0.91
C LEU A 468 -12.63 0.59 0.91
N PRO A 469 -13.30 0.58 -0.25
CA PRO A 469 -14.77 0.62 -0.28
C PRO A 469 -15.41 -0.67 0.25
N ALA A 470 -16.50 -0.51 0.99
CA ALA A 470 -17.38 -1.60 1.37
C ALA A 470 -18.15 -2.15 0.15
N GLN A 471 -18.78 -3.31 0.33
CA GLN A 471 -19.86 -3.77 -0.55
C GLN A 471 -21.13 -2.93 -0.31
N LYS A 472 -21.98 -2.82 -1.32
CA LYS A 472 -23.12 -1.90 -1.32
C LYS A 472 -24.14 -2.28 -0.25
N VAL A 473 -24.42 -3.57 -0.08
CA VAL A 473 -25.32 -4.08 0.97
C VAL A 473 -24.80 -3.75 2.37
N PHE A 474 -23.48 -3.79 2.58
CA PHE A 474 -22.88 -3.38 3.83
C PHE A 474 -23.11 -1.88 4.10
N ASP A 475 -22.85 -1.00 3.11
CA ASP A 475 -23.13 0.43 3.21
C ASP A 475 -24.65 0.74 3.39
N ASP A 476 -25.53 0.00 2.72
CA ASP A 476 -26.99 0.16 2.81
C ASP A 476 -27.54 -0.16 4.21
N LEU A 477 -27.01 -1.19 4.88
CA LEU A 477 -27.33 -1.50 6.28
C LEU A 477 -26.73 -0.45 7.22
N ARG A 478 -25.46 -0.11 7.01
CA ARG A 478 -24.69 0.84 7.82
C ARG A 478 -25.29 2.25 7.80
N ALA A 479 -25.90 2.66 6.70
CA ALA A 479 -26.59 3.94 6.55
C ALA A 479 -27.81 4.14 7.48
N LYS A 480 -28.27 3.08 8.17
CA LYS A 480 -29.35 3.13 9.18
C LYS A 480 -28.83 3.44 10.59
N LEU A 481 -27.51 3.37 10.81
CA LEU A 481 -26.88 3.52 12.12
C LEU A 481 -26.26 4.92 12.28
N ASN A 482 -26.01 5.32 13.53
CA ASN A 482 -25.31 6.56 13.81
C ASN A 482 -23.78 6.35 13.75
N THR A 483 -23.19 6.64 12.59
CA THR A 483 -21.73 6.61 12.38
C THR A 483 -21.06 7.98 12.53
N ASN A 484 -21.81 9.02 12.88
CA ASN A 484 -21.32 10.41 12.95
C ASN A 484 -20.80 10.79 14.34
N GLU A 485 -21.13 9.99 15.35
CA GLU A 485 -20.73 10.16 16.74
C GLU A 485 -20.00 8.90 17.22
N THR A 486 -19.00 9.06 18.09
CA THR A 486 -18.25 7.95 18.69
C THR A 486 -18.38 7.99 20.21
N ASN A 487 -18.71 6.86 20.84
CA ASN A 487 -18.75 6.76 22.29
C ASN A 487 -17.36 6.42 22.87
N GLY A 488 -16.92 7.14 23.90
CA GLY A 488 -15.65 6.87 24.60
C GLY A 488 -14.38 7.06 23.76
N SER A 489 -13.24 6.59 24.30
CA SER A 489 -11.92 6.60 23.67
C SER A 489 -11.01 5.51 24.24
N LYS A 490 -9.88 5.21 23.57
CA LYS A 490 -8.83 4.26 24.03
C LYS A 490 -8.16 4.64 25.38
N THR A 491 -8.55 5.78 25.98
CA THR A 491 -8.12 6.24 27.31
C THR A 491 -9.28 6.54 28.28
N ASP A 492 -10.52 6.45 27.82
CA ASP A 492 -11.74 6.74 28.59
C ASP A 492 -12.92 5.96 27.99
N TYR A 493 -13.04 4.70 28.38
CA TYR A 493 -14.01 3.74 27.81
C TYR A 493 -15.44 4.03 28.27
N TYR A 494 -16.39 3.97 27.34
CA TYR A 494 -17.81 4.20 27.60
C TYR A 494 -18.42 3.04 28.41
N ASP A 495 -18.76 3.32 29.65
CA ASP A 495 -19.42 2.40 30.58
C ASP A 495 -20.85 2.07 30.13
N LEU A 496 -21.07 0.84 29.66
CA LEU A 496 -22.37 0.34 29.17
C LEU A 496 -23.41 0.14 30.28
N VAL A 497 -23.01 0.11 31.55
CA VAL A 497 -23.90 -0.05 32.71
C VAL A 497 -24.33 1.31 33.24
N ALA A 498 -23.38 2.21 33.52
CA ALA A 498 -23.68 3.53 34.08
C ALA A 498 -24.47 4.44 33.10
N ASN A 499 -24.24 4.27 31.79
CA ASN A 499 -24.93 5.02 30.74
C ASN A 499 -26.17 4.32 30.17
N ASN A 500 -26.56 3.14 30.66
CA ASN A 500 -27.80 2.49 30.22
C ASN A 500 -29.02 3.41 30.52
N PRO A 501 -29.89 3.68 29.53
CA PRO A 501 -31.00 4.62 29.68
C PRO A 501 -32.22 4.04 30.42
N LEU A 502 -32.30 2.71 30.59
CA LEU A 502 -33.38 2.02 31.27
C LEU A 502 -32.99 1.62 32.68
N GLU A 503 -31.94 0.79 32.83
CA GLU A 503 -31.53 0.23 34.11
C GLU A 503 -30.01 0.12 34.20
N ARG A 504 -29.44 0.66 35.29
CA ARG A 504 -27.99 0.63 35.57
C ARG A 504 -27.58 -0.68 36.23
N GLU A 505 -27.67 -1.75 35.46
CA GLU A 505 -27.32 -3.11 35.85
C GLU A 505 -26.43 -3.77 34.79
N SER A 506 -25.67 -4.79 35.17
CA SER A 506 -25.05 -5.70 34.19
C SER A 506 -26.11 -6.58 33.51
N ALA A 507 -25.75 -7.24 32.42
CA ALA A 507 -26.58 -8.25 31.77
C ALA A 507 -25.71 -9.23 30.99
N ASN A 508 -26.32 -10.28 30.43
CA ASN A 508 -25.66 -11.17 29.47
C ASN A 508 -25.65 -10.62 28.03
N CYS A 509 -26.40 -9.55 27.75
CA CYS A 509 -26.35 -8.83 26.47
C CYS A 509 -26.15 -7.32 26.69
N TYR A 510 -25.34 -6.69 25.84
CA TYR A 510 -25.20 -5.24 25.76
C TYR A 510 -25.52 -4.75 24.34
N ILE A 511 -26.21 -3.62 24.23
CA ILE A 511 -26.53 -2.98 22.95
C ILE A 511 -25.52 -1.86 22.70
N VAL A 512 -25.02 -1.77 21.46
CA VAL A 512 -24.22 -0.64 20.97
C VAL A 512 -24.88 -0.01 19.74
N ASP A 513 -25.18 1.29 19.81
CA ASP A 513 -25.89 2.06 18.78
C ASP A 513 -24.96 2.89 17.88
N LYS A 514 -23.68 2.96 18.25
CA LYS A 514 -22.63 3.80 17.67
C LYS A 514 -21.29 3.04 17.64
N PRO A 515 -20.32 3.47 16.82
CA PRO A 515 -18.93 3.07 17.01
C PRO A 515 -18.33 3.69 18.29
N GLY A 516 -17.24 3.13 18.81
CA GLY A 516 -16.64 3.64 20.03
C GLY A 516 -15.71 2.68 20.76
N TYR A 517 -15.27 3.10 21.94
CA TYR A 517 -14.54 2.30 22.91
C TYR A 517 -15.45 2.08 24.12
N TYR A 518 -15.74 0.84 24.45
CA TYR A 518 -16.80 0.43 25.38
C TYR A 518 -16.27 -0.46 26.51
N LYS A 519 -16.95 -0.47 27.66
CA LYS A 519 -16.67 -1.43 28.73
C LYS A 519 -17.89 -1.88 29.54
N PHE A 520 -17.81 -3.08 30.11
CA PHE A 520 -18.77 -3.64 31.07
C PHE A 520 -18.06 -4.48 32.16
N PRO A 521 -18.65 -4.67 33.35
CA PRO A 521 -17.98 -5.33 34.48
C PRO A 521 -18.04 -6.87 34.38
N ALA A 522 -17.01 -7.55 34.89
CA ALA A 522 -16.87 -9.01 34.88
C ALA A 522 -17.75 -9.73 35.92
N TYR A 523 -19.07 -9.62 35.76
CA TYR A 523 -20.07 -10.12 36.71
C TYR A 523 -21.06 -11.08 36.05
N TYR A 524 -21.60 -12.01 36.84
CA TYR A 524 -22.58 -12.99 36.39
C TYR A 524 -23.92 -12.30 36.07
N GLY A 525 -24.32 -12.32 34.80
CA GLY A 525 -25.61 -11.79 34.31
C GLY A 525 -25.98 -10.42 34.88
N ASN A 526 -27.08 -10.32 35.62
CA ASN A 526 -27.66 -9.09 36.17
C ASN A 526 -27.30 -8.79 37.64
N THR A 527 -26.14 -9.25 38.12
CA THR A 527 -25.77 -9.11 39.54
C THR A 527 -25.05 -7.80 39.92
N TYR A 528 -24.43 -7.08 38.97
CA TYR A 528 -23.82 -5.77 39.25
C TYR A 528 -24.82 -4.62 38.99
N PRO A 529 -24.78 -3.50 39.73
CA PRO A 529 -23.97 -3.22 40.94
C PRO A 529 -24.66 -3.67 42.24
N ASN A 530 -25.97 -3.92 42.22
CA ASN A 530 -26.79 -4.21 43.40
C ASN A 530 -27.80 -5.35 43.14
N GLY A 531 -27.52 -6.27 42.22
CA GLY A 531 -28.41 -7.41 41.98
C GLY A 531 -28.43 -8.33 43.20
N GLY A 532 -29.62 -8.61 43.74
CA GLY A 532 -29.75 -9.41 44.94
C GLY A 532 -29.56 -10.91 44.67
N THR A 533 -29.63 -11.69 45.75
CA THR A 533 -29.49 -13.16 45.67
C THR A 533 -30.56 -13.81 44.80
N GLU A 534 -31.71 -13.17 44.59
CA GLU A 534 -32.76 -13.63 43.68
C GLU A 534 -32.31 -13.78 42.21
N ALA A 535 -31.21 -13.16 41.77
CA ALA A 535 -30.69 -13.36 40.41
C ALA A 535 -30.03 -14.74 40.19
N TYR A 536 -29.56 -15.39 41.26
CA TYR A 536 -28.81 -16.66 41.22
C TYR A 536 -29.25 -17.67 42.32
N LYS A 537 -30.39 -17.44 42.96
CA LYS A 537 -30.93 -18.29 44.02
C LYS A 537 -32.47 -18.30 44.01
N TYR A 538 -33.07 -19.45 44.25
CA TYR A 538 -34.49 -19.53 44.64
C TYR A 538 -34.63 -19.20 46.14
N GLU A 539 -35.43 -18.18 46.45
CA GLU A 539 -35.63 -17.69 47.82
C GLU A 539 -36.98 -18.09 48.43
N GLY A 540 -37.86 -18.69 47.63
CA GLY A 540 -39.16 -19.17 48.09
C GLY A 540 -39.09 -20.43 48.98
N SER A 541 -40.26 -20.95 49.32
CA SER A 541 -40.40 -22.22 50.04
C SER A 541 -41.23 -23.18 49.18
N ILE A 542 -40.61 -24.26 48.73
CA ILE A 542 -41.15 -25.22 47.74
C ILE A 542 -42.61 -25.62 48.08
N PRO A 543 -43.62 -25.12 47.32
CA PRO A 543 -45.03 -25.34 47.69
C PRO A 543 -45.55 -26.72 47.30
N ASP A 544 -45.09 -27.24 46.15
CA ASP A 544 -45.38 -28.60 45.69
C ASP A 544 -44.07 -29.41 45.59
N LYS A 545 -43.97 -30.46 46.40
CA LYS A 545 -42.83 -31.40 46.37
C LYS A 545 -42.70 -32.13 45.04
N SER A 546 -43.75 -32.22 44.22
CA SER A 546 -43.64 -32.81 42.88
C SER A 546 -42.73 -31.99 41.94
N LEU A 547 -42.40 -30.74 42.31
CA LEU A 547 -41.54 -29.83 41.54
C LEU A 547 -40.11 -29.71 42.09
N GLU A 548 -39.81 -30.34 43.24
CA GLU A 548 -38.51 -30.29 43.94
C GLU A 548 -37.35 -30.89 43.10
N ASP A 549 -37.66 -31.87 42.25
CA ASP A 549 -36.73 -32.51 41.30
C ASP A 549 -36.47 -31.68 40.02
N TYR A 550 -37.15 -30.54 39.87
CA TYR A 550 -37.07 -29.66 38.70
C TYR A 550 -36.56 -28.25 39.05
N LEU A 551 -36.27 -27.96 40.33
CA LEU A 551 -35.95 -26.62 40.81
C LEU A 551 -34.46 -26.48 41.11
N LEU A 552 -33.81 -25.49 40.49
CA LEU A 552 -32.43 -25.09 40.79
C LEU A 552 -32.46 -24.13 41.99
N ILE A 553 -32.06 -24.61 43.17
CA ILE A 553 -32.08 -23.82 44.41
C ILE A 553 -30.97 -22.77 44.42
N ASP A 554 -29.75 -23.21 44.14
CA ASP A 554 -28.56 -22.39 43.99
C ASP A 554 -28.10 -22.52 42.53
N PHE A 555 -27.95 -21.39 41.84
CA PHE A 555 -27.49 -21.38 40.45
C PHE A 555 -25.96 -21.56 40.44
N VAL A 556 -25.43 -22.10 39.33
CA VAL A 556 -24.06 -22.60 39.24
C VAL A 556 -23.21 -21.93 38.17
N GLY A 557 -21.89 -21.95 38.38
CA GLY A 557 -20.89 -21.40 37.48
C GLY A 557 -20.48 -22.34 36.34
N HIS A 558 -19.38 -21.96 35.68
CA HIS A 558 -18.71 -22.76 34.65
C HIS A 558 -18.23 -24.13 35.15
N ASP A 559 -18.10 -24.28 36.46
CA ASP A 559 -17.62 -25.43 37.23
C ASP A 559 -18.72 -26.40 37.67
N ASP A 560 -20.01 -26.06 37.46
CA ASP A 560 -21.19 -26.73 38.02
C ASP A 560 -21.30 -26.68 39.58
N GLU A 561 -20.57 -25.77 40.23
CA GLU A 561 -20.69 -25.47 41.66
C GLU A 561 -21.48 -24.16 41.90
N PRO A 562 -22.10 -23.97 43.09
CA PRO A 562 -22.92 -22.81 43.39
C PRO A 562 -22.15 -21.49 43.29
N ILE A 563 -22.74 -20.48 42.65
CA ILE A 563 -22.14 -19.15 42.48
C ILE A 563 -21.76 -18.56 43.86
N PRO A 564 -20.45 -18.39 44.17
CA PRO A 564 -20.00 -18.00 45.50
C PRO A 564 -20.12 -16.49 45.74
N SER A 565 -20.13 -15.70 44.67
CA SER A 565 -20.33 -14.25 44.68
C SER A 565 -20.77 -13.73 43.30
N PRO A 566 -21.36 -12.53 43.21
CA PRO A 566 -21.69 -11.84 41.95
C PRO A 566 -20.55 -11.69 40.93
N GLN A 567 -19.31 -11.56 41.39
CA GLN A 567 -18.14 -11.35 40.53
C GLN A 567 -17.57 -12.68 40.05
N ILE A 568 -17.16 -12.74 38.79
CA ILE A 568 -16.51 -13.92 38.22
C ILE A 568 -15.07 -14.00 38.77
N PRO A 569 -14.67 -15.11 39.43
CA PRO A 569 -13.31 -15.30 39.94
C PRO A 569 -12.33 -15.69 38.83
N ASP A 570 -11.03 -15.64 39.15
CA ASP A 570 -9.94 -16.31 38.43
C ASP A 570 -9.85 -16.04 36.91
N ILE A 571 -10.22 -14.84 36.47
CA ILE A 571 -10.06 -14.37 35.08
C ILE A 571 -8.59 -13.99 34.82
N HIS A 572 -8.04 -14.54 33.74
CA HIS A 572 -6.77 -14.20 33.11
C HIS A 572 -6.94 -13.20 31.95
N ASP A 573 -7.89 -13.48 31.03
CA ASP A 573 -8.11 -12.63 29.86
C ASP A 573 -9.57 -12.61 29.36
N ALA A 574 -9.84 -11.74 28.39
CA ALA A 574 -11.07 -11.69 27.61
C ALA A 574 -10.75 -11.86 26.11
N VAL A 575 -11.61 -12.56 25.37
CA VAL A 575 -11.41 -12.92 23.95
C VAL A 575 -12.71 -12.89 23.14
N LEU A 576 -12.58 -12.71 21.82
CA LEU A 576 -13.67 -12.96 20.87
C LEU A 576 -13.93 -14.47 20.76
N VAL A 577 -15.20 -14.88 20.92
CA VAL A 577 -15.67 -16.23 20.61
C VAL A 577 -16.09 -16.28 19.13
N TRP A 578 -17.06 -15.46 18.73
CA TRP A 578 -17.47 -15.30 17.34
C TRP A 578 -18.16 -13.94 17.10
N GLN A 579 -18.21 -13.48 15.85
CA GLN A 579 -19.03 -12.35 15.39
C GLN A 579 -19.62 -12.60 13.98
N ASP A 580 -20.79 -12.06 13.65
CA ASP A 580 -21.48 -12.26 12.36
C ASP A 580 -21.27 -11.12 11.33
N SER A 581 -20.72 -9.99 11.77
CA SER A 581 -20.16 -8.92 10.92
C SER A 581 -18.65 -8.87 11.12
N PRO A 582 -17.83 -8.69 10.08
CA PRO A 582 -16.38 -8.64 10.23
C PRO A 582 -15.98 -7.39 11.02
N ASP A 583 -15.00 -7.56 11.91
CA ASP A 583 -14.39 -6.51 12.73
C ASP A 583 -15.40 -5.66 13.52
N LEU A 584 -16.56 -6.23 13.87
CA LEU A 584 -17.62 -5.56 14.64
C LEU A 584 -17.15 -5.24 16.06
N VAL A 585 -16.31 -6.11 16.62
CA VAL A 585 -15.62 -5.93 17.90
C VAL A 585 -14.12 -6.22 17.72
N THR A 586 -13.27 -5.30 18.17
CA THR A 586 -11.80 -5.41 18.22
C THR A 586 -11.27 -4.98 19.59
N ASP A 587 -9.94 -4.98 19.79
CA ASP A 587 -9.26 -4.48 21.00
C ASP A 587 -9.83 -5.03 22.32
N ILE A 588 -10.20 -6.31 22.36
CA ILE A 588 -10.79 -6.95 23.55
C ILE A 588 -9.69 -7.20 24.59
N GLU A 589 -9.88 -6.68 25.81
CA GLU A 589 -9.00 -6.91 26.96
C GLU A 589 -9.80 -7.07 28.25
N TYR A 590 -9.23 -7.76 29.25
CA TYR A 590 -9.70 -7.73 30.63
C TYR A 590 -8.78 -6.84 31.45
N ASN A 591 -9.34 -5.81 32.08
CA ASN A 591 -8.60 -4.91 32.95
C ASN A 591 -8.68 -5.39 34.41
N GLU A 592 -7.65 -6.12 34.85
CA GLU A 592 -7.49 -6.56 36.25
C GLU A 592 -7.60 -5.43 37.28
N THR A 593 -7.29 -4.18 36.90
CA THR A 593 -7.19 -3.04 37.83
C THR A 593 -8.55 -2.54 38.31
N ASP A 594 -9.59 -2.62 37.48
CA ASP A 594 -10.97 -2.25 37.85
C ASP A 594 -11.98 -3.42 37.75
N GLY A 595 -11.62 -4.53 37.10
CA GLY A 595 -12.47 -5.72 36.93
C GLY A 595 -13.43 -5.65 35.74
N TRP A 596 -13.08 -4.91 34.69
CA TRP A 596 -13.91 -4.68 33.51
C TRP A 596 -13.37 -5.36 32.25
N ILE A 597 -14.29 -5.74 31.36
CA ILE A 597 -13.97 -6.09 29.98
C ILE A 597 -14.06 -4.80 29.17
N ASN A 598 -12.96 -4.45 28.48
CA ASN A 598 -12.92 -3.36 27.53
C ASN A 598 -12.95 -3.92 26.10
N PHE A 599 -13.50 -3.16 25.15
CA PHE A 599 -13.44 -3.47 23.71
C PHE A 599 -13.63 -2.23 22.84
N CYS A 600 -13.29 -2.33 21.55
CA CYS A 600 -13.56 -1.32 20.53
C CYS A 600 -14.62 -1.82 19.53
N VAL A 601 -15.40 -0.88 18.99
CA VAL A 601 -16.33 -1.04 17.87
C VAL A 601 -15.88 -0.04 16.78
N PRO A 602 -15.03 -0.46 15.83
CA PRO A 602 -14.40 0.45 14.87
C PRO A 602 -15.41 1.14 13.94
N GLU A 603 -15.32 2.46 13.78
CA GLU A 603 -16.21 3.21 12.87
C GLU A 603 -16.22 2.63 11.45
N ALA A 604 -15.06 2.22 10.93
CA ALA A 604 -14.93 1.68 9.58
C ALA A 604 -15.63 0.32 9.38
N ALA A 605 -15.85 -0.45 10.45
CA ALA A 605 -16.45 -1.79 10.43
C ALA A 605 -17.85 -1.85 11.09
N PHE A 606 -18.27 -0.80 11.80
CA PHE A 606 -19.55 -0.77 12.49
C PHE A 606 -20.75 -0.94 11.52
N ASN A 607 -21.57 -1.95 11.80
CA ASN A 607 -22.80 -2.29 11.08
C ASN A 607 -23.78 -3.03 12.02
N GLN A 608 -24.99 -3.38 11.56
CA GLN A 608 -25.88 -4.25 12.32
C GLN A 608 -25.26 -5.64 12.45
N GLY A 609 -25.20 -6.19 13.66
CA GLY A 609 -24.57 -7.48 13.89
C GLY A 609 -24.53 -7.93 15.35
N ASN A 610 -23.97 -9.11 15.54
CA ASN A 610 -23.87 -9.85 16.79
C ASN A 610 -22.44 -10.32 17.00
N ALA A 611 -21.91 -10.14 18.21
CA ALA A 611 -20.64 -10.72 18.65
C ALA A 611 -20.79 -11.38 20.03
N VAL A 612 -19.88 -12.30 20.34
CA VAL A 612 -19.76 -12.95 21.66
C VAL A 612 -18.36 -12.75 22.19
N ILE A 613 -18.25 -12.10 23.35
CA ILE A 613 -17.01 -11.96 24.11
C ILE A 613 -17.05 -12.96 25.28
N ALA A 614 -15.92 -13.59 25.60
CA ALA A 614 -15.78 -14.49 26.74
C ALA A 614 -14.59 -14.12 27.62
N VAL A 615 -14.66 -14.42 28.92
CA VAL A 615 -13.51 -14.37 29.84
C VAL A 615 -13.02 -15.78 30.17
N ARG A 616 -11.73 -15.93 30.43
CA ARG A 616 -11.06 -17.24 30.60
C ARG A 616 -10.13 -17.27 31.80
N ASN A 617 -9.84 -18.47 32.31
CA ASN A 617 -8.77 -18.72 33.29
C ASN A 617 -7.39 -18.89 32.61
N ASP A 618 -6.33 -19.02 33.43
CA ASP A 618 -4.95 -19.37 33.03
C ASP A 618 -4.85 -20.62 32.13
N GLN A 619 -5.86 -21.52 32.17
CA GLN A 619 -5.90 -22.75 31.37
C GLN A 619 -6.59 -22.55 30.01
N GLY A 620 -7.16 -21.37 29.74
CA GLY A 620 -7.91 -21.04 28.52
C GLY A 620 -9.35 -21.56 28.49
N GLU A 621 -9.88 -22.07 29.61
CA GLU A 621 -11.30 -22.44 29.73
C GLU A 621 -12.17 -21.19 29.89
N ILE A 622 -13.33 -21.17 29.21
CA ILE A 622 -14.28 -20.05 29.31
C ILE A 622 -15.05 -20.12 30.64
N LEU A 623 -14.96 -19.05 31.43
CA LEU A 623 -15.63 -18.90 32.72
C LEU A 623 -17.01 -18.24 32.58
N TRP A 624 -17.14 -17.32 31.61
CA TRP A 624 -18.40 -16.70 31.23
C TRP A 624 -18.31 -16.06 29.85
N SER A 625 -19.46 -15.67 29.28
CA SER A 625 -19.54 -14.97 28.01
C SER A 625 -20.78 -14.11 27.87
N TRP A 626 -20.68 -13.07 27.04
CA TRP A 626 -21.68 -12.02 26.82
C TRP A 626 -21.94 -11.80 25.33
N HIS A 627 -23.17 -11.43 25.00
CA HIS A 627 -23.62 -11.02 23.68
C HIS A 627 -23.45 -9.50 23.52
N ILE A 628 -22.76 -9.06 22.47
CA ILE A 628 -22.77 -7.66 22.03
C ILE A 628 -23.67 -7.58 20.79
N TRP A 629 -24.69 -6.72 20.83
CA TRP A 629 -25.62 -6.50 19.74
C TRP A 629 -25.48 -5.07 19.21
N ALA A 630 -24.95 -4.96 18.00
CA ALA A 630 -24.83 -3.69 17.29
C ALA A 630 -26.16 -3.36 16.58
N THR A 631 -26.86 -2.33 17.04
CA THR A 631 -28.19 -1.99 16.52
C THR A 631 -28.69 -0.60 16.91
N TYR A 632 -29.50 0.01 16.04
CA TYR A 632 -30.29 1.20 16.40
C TYR A 632 -31.55 0.84 17.23
N TYR A 633 -31.99 -0.43 17.23
CA TYR A 633 -33.27 -0.83 17.84
C TYR A 633 -33.34 -0.58 19.36
N GLY A 634 -32.20 -0.47 20.06
CA GLY A 634 -32.15 -0.07 21.47
C GLY A 634 -32.54 1.38 21.75
N SER A 635 -32.63 2.23 20.72
CA SER A 635 -33.09 3.63 20.83
C SER A 635 -34.54 3.86 20.39
N MET A 636 -35.22 2.82 19.89
CA MET A 636 -36.61 2.90 19.43
C MET A 636 -37.63 2.72 20.58
N GLU A 637 -38.85 3.21 20.36
CA GLU A 637 -39.95 3.09 21.31
C GLU A 637 -40.36 1.62 21.55
N LEU A 638 -40.73 1.31 22.81
CA LEU A 638 -41.17 -0.03 23.22
C LEU A 638 -42.59 -0.33 22.73
N GLN A 639 -42.82 -1.56 22.27
CA GLN A 639 -44.13 -2.01 21.79
C GLN A 639 -44.98 -2.51 22.97
N ILE A 640 -45.99 -1.74 23.37
CA ILE A 640 -46.89 -2.07 24.48
C ILE A 640 -47.94 -3.08 23.99
N SER A 641 -48.18 -4.17 24.73
CA SER A 641 -49.27 -5.11 24.45
C SER A 641 -50.44 -4.96 25.41
N GLU A 642 -51.64 -5.24 24.91
CA GLU A 642 -52.89 -5.45 25.65
C GLU A 642 -52.80 -6.66 26.63
N ALA A 643 -51.75 -7.49 26.57
CA ALA A 643 -51.49 -8.52 27.57
C ALA A 643 -50.97 -7.92 28.88
N VAL A 644 -51.43 -8.43 30.03
CA VAL A 644 -51.03 -7.93 31.36
C VAL A 644 -50.44 -9.01 32.27
N ASN A 645 -49.53 -8.60 33.16
CA ASN A 645 -48.89 -9.47 34.16
C ASN A 645 -49.74 -9.65 35.43
N GLU A 646 -49.22 -10.36 36.44
CA GLU A 646 -49.94 -10.60 37.71
C GLU A 646 -50.27 -9.34 38.52
N TYR A 647 -49.58 -8.22 38.27
CA TYR A 647 -49.83 -6.91 38.88
C TYR A 647 -50.74 -6.01 38.03
N GLY A 648 -51.24 -6.50 36.89
CA GLY A 648 -52.10 -5.74 35.99
C GLY A 648 -51.36 -4.70 35.14
N LYS A 649 -50.03 -4.81 34.99
CA LYS A 649 -49.24 -3.97 34.08
C LYS A 649 -49.21 -4.57 32.68
N HIS A 650 -49.30 -3.72 31.66
CA HIS A 650 -49.08 -4.09 30.27
C HIS A 650 -47.61 -4.47 30.02
N PHE A 651 -47.37 -5.47 29.15
CA PHE A 651 -46.01 -5.85 28.77
C PHE A 651 -45.45 -4.88 27.73
N ASN A 652 -44.24 -4.36 28.00
CA ASN A 652 -43.52 -3.46 27.10
C ASN A 652 -42.42 -4.26 26.38
N PHE A 653 -42.62 -4.63 25.12
CA PHE A 653 -41.67 -5.41 24.33
C PHE A 653 -40.58 -4.55 23.67
N LEU A 654 -39.40 -5.13 23.50
CA LEU A 654 -38.37 -4.62 22.60
C LEU A 654 -38.90 -4.66 21.14
N PRO A 655 -38.69 -3.63 20.31
CA PRO A 655 -39.34 -3.48 18.99
C PRO A 655 -38.96 -4.51 17.91
N CYS A 656 -37.97 -5.39 18.17
CA CYS A 656 -37.59 -6.49 17.28
C CYS A 656 -37.08 -7.69 18.11
N ASN A 657 -36.80 -8.82 17.45
CA ASN A 657 -36.23 -9.99 18.13
C ASN A 657 -34.82 -9.68 18.66
N LEU A 658 -34.40 -10.35 19.75
CA LEU A 658 -33.07 -10.16 20.33
C LEU A 658 -31.97 -10.52 19.31
N GLY A 659 -31.02 -9.61 19.10
CA GLY A 659 -29.94 -9.78 18.12
C GLY A 659 -30.36 -9.59 16.65
N TYR A 660 -31.57 -9.08 16.39
CA TYR A 660 -32.08 -8.93 15.03
C TYR A 660 -31.30 -7.90 14.19
N CYS A 661 -31.00 -8.30 12.95
CA CYS A 661 -30.43 -7.51 11.86
C CYS A 661 -31.46 -7.41 10.73
N ASP A 662 -31.54 -6.26 10.06
CA ASP A 662 -32.56 -6.01 9.05
C ASP A 662 -32.45 -6.90 7.80
N SER A 663 -33.57 -7.13 7.11
CA SER A 663 -33.59 -7.75 5.79
C SER A 663 -32.73 -6.99 4.78
N HIS A 664 -31.92 -7.72 4.02
CA HIS A 664 -30.98 -7.16 3.05
C HIS A 664 -30.82 -8.03 1.81
N GLY A 665 -30.48 -7.40 0.68
CA GLY A 665 -30.15 -8.07 -0.58
C GLY A 665 -28.79 -8.79 -0.56
N SER A 666 -28.37 -9.27 -1.72
CA SER A 666 -27.03 -9.85 -1.93
C SER A 666 -26.08 -8.90 -2.67
N ASP A 667 -24.79 -9.08 -2.42
CA ASP A 667 -23.69 -8.58 -3.26
C ASP A 667 -22.78 -9.76 -3.59
N SER A 668 -22.46 -9.97 -4.88
CA SER A 668 -21.59 -11.06 -5.31
C SER A 668 -20.13 -10.86 -4.87
N GLU A 669 -19.38 -11.95 -4.76
CA GLU A 669 -17.92 -11.91 -4.58
C GLU A 669 -17.27 -10.99 -5.63
N ARG A 670 -16.35 -10.12 -5.19
CA ARG A 670 -15.63 -9.20 -6.08
C ARG A 670 -14.16 -9.07 -5.69
N LYS A 671 -13.30 -8.87 -6.69
CA LYS A 671 -11.88 -8.56 -6.45
C LYS A 671 -11.66 -7.07 -6.25
N THR A 672 -10.86 -6.75 -5.26
CA THR A 672 -10.38 -5.40 -4.98
C THR A 672 -8.86 -5.42 -5.03
N TYR A 673 -8.30 -4.62 -5.94
CA TYR A 673 -6.88 -4.52 -6.20
C TYR A 673 -6.33 -3.34 -5.42
N ILE A 674 -5.15 -3.48 -4.79
CA ILE A 674 -4.38 -2.34 -4.26
C ILE A 674 -2.96 -2.34 -4.81
N ARG A 675 -2.37 -1.15 -4.92
CA ARG A 675 -0.94 -0.97 -5.18
C ARG A 675 -0.43 0.24 -4.43
N PHE A 676 0.85 0.23 -4.08
CA PHE A 676 1.51 1.38 -3.48
C PHE A 676 2.15 2.22 -4.58
N VAL A 677 1.95 3.54 -4.52
CA VAL A 677 2.60 4.50 -5.39
C VAL A 677 3.48 5.40 -4.53
N ALA A 678 4.79 5.31 -4.75
CA ALA A 678 5.78 6.11 -4.07
C ALA A 678 6.02 7.43 -4.80
N THR A 679 6.14 8.52 -4.04
CA THR A 679 6.63 9.80 -4.55
C THR A 679 8.14 9.83 -4.41
N MET A 680 8.84 9.78 -5.54
CA MET A 680 10.30 9.81 -5.58
C MET A 680 10.84 11.22 -5.27
N PRO A 681 12.13 11.37 -4.91
CA PRO A 681 12.72 12.68 -4.63
C PRO A 681 12.55 13.71 -5.77
N ASP A 682 12.55 13.24 -7.03
CA ASP A 682 12.34 14.04 -8.24
C ASP A 682 10.87 14.37 -8.55
N ALA A 683 9.97 14.17 -7.57
CA ALA A 683 8.51 14.23 -7.67
C ALA A 683 7.86 13.29 -8.71
N THR A 684 8.60 12.33 -9.28
CA THR A 684 7.98 11.29 -10.11
C THR A 684 7.22 10.29 -9.24
N GLU A 685 5.97 10.00 -9.58
CA GLU A 685 5.23 8.88 -8.98
C GLU A 685 5.68 7.55 -9.62
N ARG A 686 5.96 6.54 -8.80
CA ARG A 686 6.33 5.19 -9.26
C ARG A 686 5.58 4.12 -8.47
N VAL A 687 5.04 3.12 -9.15
CA VAL A 687 4.45 1.94 -8.49
C VAL A 687 5.56 1.14 -7.81
N VAL A 688 5.33 0.72 -6.57
CA VAL A 688 6.29 -0.08 -5.80
C VAL A 688 6.13 -1.55 -6.15
N THR A 689 7.19 -2.16 -6.68
CA THR A 689 7.22 -3.59 -7.06
C THR A 689 8.14 -4.43 -6.17
N LYS A 690 8.89 -3.81 -5.25
CA LYS A 690 9.82 -4.49 -4.34
C LYS A 690 9.30 -4.46 -2.91
N PHE A 691 9.02 -5.64 -2.38
CA PHE A 691 8.60 -5.87 -1.00
C PHE A 691 9.59 -6.84 -0.35
N SER A 692 10.15 -6.49 0.81
CA SER A 692 11.21 -7.29 1.46
C SER A 692 10.66 -8.16 2.60
N LYS A 693 9.53 -7.77 3.19
CA LYS A 693 8.73 -8.56 4.14
C LYS A 693 7.25 -8.41 3.80
N LEU A 694 6.57 -9.54 3.65
CA LEU A 694 5.12 -9.64 3.49
C LEU A 694 4.61 -10.70 4.48
N GLU A 695 3.70 -10.31 5.36
CA GLU A 695 3.11 -11.19 6.39
C GLU A 695 1.60 -10.93 6.44
N GLY A 696 0.76 -11.98 6.32
CA GLY A 696 -0.71 -11.87 6.31
C GLY A 696 -1.35 -11.15 5.11
N ALA A 697 -0.54 -10.50 4.26
CA ALA A 697 -0.89 -9.90 2.97
C ALA A 697 -0.63 -10.86 1.80
N PRO A 698 -1.39 -10.78 0.68
CA PRO A 698 -1.24 -11.71 -0.43
C PRO A 698 0.05 -11.41 -1.21
N THR A 699 0.52 -12.35 -2.01
CA THR A 699 1.66 -12.08 -2.91
C THR A 699 1.20 -11.18 -4.06
N PRO A 700 1.85 -10.02 -4.30
CA PRO A 700 1.52 -9.15 -5.43
C PRO A 700 2.02 -9.73 -6.77
N ASP A 701 1.48 -9.23 -7.88
CA ASP A 701 1.98 -9.52 -9.22
C ASP A 701 3.31 -8.79 -9.54
N ALA A 702 3.83 -9.00 -10.76
CA ALA A 702 5.09 -8.40 -11.21
C ALA A 702 5.02 -6.87 -11.34
N GLU A 703 3.80 -6.34 -11.49
CA GLU A 703 3.45 -4.93 -11.55
C GLU A 703 3.24 -4.29 -10.16
N GLY A 704 3.35 -5.07 -9.07
CA GLY A 704 3.25 -4.60 -7.69
C GLY A 704 1.80 -4.48 -7.18
N VAL A 705 0.85 -5.15 -7.84
CA VAL A 705 -0.57 -5.14 -7.49
C VAL A 705 -0.91 -6.35 -6.61
N PHE A 706 -1.45 -6.06 -5.42
CA PHE A 706 -2.06 -7.05 -4.55
C PHE A 706 -3.51 -7.26 -4.98
N THR A 707 -3.94 -8.51 -5.12
CA THR A 707 -5.35 -8.86 -5.35
C THR A 707 -5.96 -9.35 -4.04
N PHE A 708 -6.97 -8.63 -3.55
CA PHE A 708 -7.82 -9.04 -2.44
C PHE A 708 -9.21 -9.46 -2.94
N ILE A 709 -9.91 -10.28 -2.15
CA ILE A 709 -11.24 -10.81 -2.43
C ILE A 709 -12.18 -10.38 -1.31
N GLN A 710 -13.27 -9.69 -1.66
CA GLN A 710 -14.41 -9.47 -0.77
C GLN A 710 -15.46 -10.55 -1.09
N PRO A 711 -15.83 -11.42 -0.13
CA PRO A 711 -16.70 -12.57 -0.38
C PRO A 711 -18.13 -12.13 -0.70
N GLU A 712 -18.97 -13.07 -1.15
CA GLU A 712 -20.40 -12.83 -1.35
C GLU A 712 -21.12 -12.49 -0.02
N ILE A 713 -21.95 -11.44 -0.03
CA ILE A 713 -23.03 -11.26 0.94
C ILE A 713 -24.25 -12.02 0.41
N ILE A 714 -24.64 -13.08 1.11
CA ILE A 714 -25.84 -13.86 0.82
C ILE A 714 -27.08 -13.04 1.20
N GLU A 715 -28.08 -12.96 0.33
CA GLU A 715 -29.36 -12.28 0.60
C GLU A 715 -30.08 -12.91 1.80
N SER A 716 -30.59 -12.07 2.71
CA SER A 716 -31.41 -12.45 3.87
C SER A 716 -32.76 -11.74 3.82
N ILE A 717 -33.75 -12.35 3.16
CA ILE A 717 -35.02 -11.67 2.79
C ILE A 717 -35.93 -11.33 3.98
N ALA A 718 -35.75 -11.97 5.13
CA ALA A 718 -36.51 -11.74 6.37
C ALA A 718 -35.70 -11.02 7.46
N GLY A 719 -34.46 -10.63 7.16
CA GLY A 719 -33.46 -10.34 8.20
C GLY A 719 -33.02 -11.62 8.90
N ASP A 720 -32.21 -11.47 9.94
CA ASP A 720 -31.68 -12.58 10.72
C ASP A 720 -31.60 -12.23 12.21
N ASN A 721 -31.57 -13.24 13.08
CA ASN A 721 -31.26 -13.07 14.50
C ASN A 721 -30.55 -14.33 15.05
N PRO A 722 -29.77 -14.23 16.14
CA PRO A 722 -29.27 -15.39 16.88
C PRO A 722 -30.40 -16.25 17.43
N TYR A 723 -30.06 -17.47 17.83
CA TYR A 723 -30.98 -18.40 18.49
C TYR A 723 -30.50 -18.76 19.89
N TYR A 724 -31.40 -19.14 20.80
CA TYR A 724 -31.09 -19.47 22.19
C TYR A 724 -31.75 -20.80 22.55
N GLN A 725 -30.97 -21.75 23.08
CA GLN A 725 -31.56 -22.98 23.63
C GLN A 725 -32.21 -22.65 24.98
N TRP A 726 -33.35 -23.27 25.29
CA TRP A 726 -34.16 -22.80 26.42
C TRP A 726 -33.41 -22.96 27.74
N GLY A 727 -33.22 -21.85 28.45
CA GLY A 727 -32.47 -21.75 29.69
C GLY A 727 -30.97 -21.40 29.56
N ARG A 728 -30.43 -21.26 28.34
CA ARG A 728 -29.07 -20.71 28.12
C ARG A 728 -29.09 -19.20 27.97
N LYS A 729 -27.97 -18.56 28.33
CA LYS A 729 -27.67 -17.15 28.01
C LYS A 729 -27.02 -16.96 26.63
N ASP A 730 -26.43 -18.04 26.09
CA ASP A 730 -25.50 -17.94 24.95
C ASP A 730 -26.26 -17.79 23.63
N PRO A 731 -25.99 -16.75 22.82
CA PRO A 731 -26.50 -16.68 21.46
C PRO A 731 -25.82 -17.72 20.58
N MET A 732 -26.61 -18.40 19.77
CA MET A 732 -26.21 -19.34 18.73
C MET A 732 -26.29 -18.63 17.37
N LEU A 733 -25.37 -18.96 16.46
CA LEU A 733 -25.22 -18.34 15.14
C LEU A 733 -26.56 -18.12 14.39
N PRO A 734 -26.81 -16.95 13.77
CA PRO A 734 -28.02 -16.70 12.98
C PRO A 734 -28.16 -17.58 11.72
N GLY A 735 -29.34 -17.50 11.10
CA GLY A 735 -29.66 -18.11 9.82
C GLY A 735 -30.13 -17.10 8.78
N VAL A 736 -29.72 -17.30 7.52
CA VAL A 736 -30.10 -16.48 6.36
C VAL A 736 -30.78 -17.35 5.30
N TYR A 737 -31.62 -16.74 4.47
CA TYR A 737 -32.21 -17.41 3.31
C TYR A 737 -32.72 -16.43 2.25
N ASN A 738 -32.89 -16.98 1.05
CA ASN A 738 -33.46 -16.31 -0.11
C ASN A 738 -34.26 -17.31 -0.97
N ALA A 739 -34.81 -16.84 -2.10
CA ALA A 739 -35.61 -17.67 -3.00
C ALA A 739 -34.85 -18.90 -3.55
N THR A 740 -33.54 -18.81 -3.74
CA THR A 740 -32.70 -19.88 -4.27
C THR A 740 -32.40 -20.93 -3.20
N ILE A 741 -32.00 -20.50 -2.00
CA ILE A 741 -31.74 -21.39 -0.85
C ILE A 741 -32.98 -22.25 -0.54
N ARG A 742 -34.17 -21.64 -0.52
CA ARG A 742 -35.45 -22.34 -0.30
C ARG A 742 -35.90 -23.27 -1.43
N ALA A 743 -35.29 -23.17 -2.61
CA ALA A 743 -35.55 -24.05 -3.75
C ALA A 743 -34.51 -25.17 -3.92
N ASN A 744 -33.37 -25.05 -3.24
CA ASN A 744 -32.23 -25.96 -3.34
C ASN A 744 -32.41 -27.27 -2.53
N VAL A 745 -31.40 -28.13 -2.60
CA VAL A 745 -31.33 -29.37 -1.84
C VAL A 745 -31.00 -29.08 -0.36
N PRO A 746 -31.73 -29.68 0.60
CA PRO A 746 -31.36 -29.73 2.02
C PRO A 746 -29.86 -29.92 2.31
N ILE A 747 -29.33 -29.08 3.21
CA ILE A 747 -27.90 -29.00 3.55
C ILE A 747 -27.38 -30.33 4.14
N GLY A 748 -26.19 -30.76 3.69
CA GLY A 748 -25.65 -32.11 3.95
C GLY A 748 -26.05 -33.11 2.86
N SER A 749 -26.07 -32.64 1.62
CA SER A 749 -26.84 -33.20 0.51
C SER A 749 -26.35 -34.53 -0.08
N ASP A 750 -25.11 -34.96 0.18
CA ASP A 750 -24.54 -36.18 -0.43
C ASP A 750 -25.39 -37.43 -0.19
N HIS A 751 -26.12 -37.51 0.94
CA HIS A 751 -26.90 -38.69 1.34
C HIS A 751 -28.34 -38.39 1.84
N LEU A 752 -28.81 -37.13 1.78
CA LEU A 752 -30.13 -36.74 2.31
C LEU A 752 -31.21 -36.62 1.22
N SER A 753 -32.40 -37.18 1.49
CA SER A 753 -33.54 -37.12 0.57
C SER A 753 -34.19 -35.74 0.55
N ILE A 754 -34.09 -35.05 -0.59
CA ILE A 754 -34.68 -33.72 -0.87
C ILE A 754 -36.13 -33.62 -0.36
N THR A 755 -36.96 -34.62 -0.68
CA THR A 755 -38.39 -34.62 -0.37
C THR A 755 -38.69 -34.73 1.13
N LYS A 756 -37.78 -35.31 1.93
CA LYS A 756 -38.02 -35.55 3.38
C LYS A 756 -37.89 -34.28 4.22
N TYR A 757 -37.04 -33.33 3.80
CA TYR A 757 -36.62 -32.18 4.62
C TYR A 757 -36.86 -30.81 3.95
N LYS A 758 -37.69 -30.76 2.91
CA LYS A 758 -37.88 -29.58 2.04
C LYS A 758 -38.33 -28.30 2.76
N GLU A 759 -39.07 -28.40 3.87
CA GLU A 759 -39.49 -27.24 4.69
C GLU A 759 -38.81 -27.24 6.07
N GLU A 760 -37.76 -28.06 6.24
CA GLU A 760 -37.00 -28.24 7.48
C GLU A 760 -35.58 -27.69 7.32
N LEU A 761 -34.94 -27.92 6.18
CA LEU A 761 -33.56 -27.53 5.90
C LEU A 761 -33.51 -26.50 4.75
N ASP A 762 -34.36 -25.47 4.83
CA ASP A 762 -34.56 -24.41 3.82
C ASP A 762 -33.89 -23.06 4.18
N MET A 763 -32.85 -23.09 5.02
CA MET A 763 -32.06 -21.94 5.47
C MET A 763 -30.57 -22.29 5.60
N GLU A 764 -29.67 -21.33 5.35
CA GLU A 764 -28.22 -21.47 5.54
C GLU A 764 -27.74 -20.73 6.80
N ASN A 765 -26.61 -21.15 7.37
CA ASN A 765 -25.97 -20.39 8.45
C ASN A 765 -25.53 -19.01 7.92
N LYS A 766 -25.72 -17.94 8.70
CA LYS A 766 -25.06 -16.66 8.43
C LYS A 766 -23.54 -16.86 8.46
N VAL A 767 -22.82 -16.10 7.63
CA VAL A 767 -21.35 -16.05 7.70
C VAL A 767 -20.92 -15.50 9.06
N PHE A 768 -19.87 -16.07 9.63
CA PHE A 768 -19.29 -15.60 10.89
C PHE A 768 -17.77 -15.59 10.88
N TYR A 769 -17.19 -15.02 11.92
CA TYR A 769 -15.77 -14.82 12.13
C TYR A 769 -15.43 -15.31 13.53
N SER A 770 -14.53 -16.29 13.64
CA SER A 770 -14.05 -16.82 14.92
C SER A 770 -12.63 -17.35 14.77
N THR A 771 -11.95 -17.60 15.89
CA THR A 771 -10.79 -18.49 15.88
C THR A 771 -11.22 -19.93 15.56
N GLU A 772 -10.28 -20.80 15.17
CA GLU A 772 -10.56 -22.23 15.01
C GLU A 772 -11.02 -22.86 16.33
N ALA A 773 -10.41 -22.46 17.45
CA ALA A 773 -10.72 -22.95 18.80
C ALA A 773 -12.16 -22.65 19.26
N TYR A 774 -12.80 -21.62 18.70
CA TYR A 774 -14.18 -21.20 19.02
C TYR A 774 -15.13 -21.32 17.83
N ARG A 775 -14.75 -22.11 16.82
CA ARG A 775 -15.55 -22.35 15.62
C ARG A 775 -16.92 -22.91 15.96
N PHE A 776 -17.97 -22.19 15.56
CA PHE A 776 -19.34 -22.59 15.85
C PHE A 776 -19.67 -23.97 15.25
N THR A 777 -20.15 -24.90 16.09
CA THR A 777 -20.40 -26.30 15.71
C THR A 777 -21.52 -26.93 16.53
N ALA A 778 -22.01 -28.09 16.07
CA ALA A 778 -22.85 -28.96 16.89
C ALA A 778 -22.02 -29.68 17.97
N SER A 779 -22.70 -30.07 19.05
CA SER A 779 -22.21 -31.01 20.06
C SER A 779 -23.35 -31.83 20.64
N GLU A 780 -23.02 -32.97 21.25
CA GLU A 780 -24.01 -33.93 21.75
C GLU A 780 -24.74 -33.38 22.99
N SER A 781 -26.06 -33.55 23.04
CA SER A 781 -26.95 -33.17 24.15
C SER A 781 -26.63 -33.88 25.48
N GLY A 782 -27.36 -33.51 26.54
CA GLY A 782 -27.24 -34.09 27.88
C GLY A 782 -26.12 -33.49 28.71
N ARG A 783 -25.81 -32.21 28.49
CA ARG A 783 -24.72 -31.46 29.14
C ARG A 783 -25.10 -30.90 30.49
N SER A 784 -24.12 -30.71 31.36
CA SER A 784 -24.27 -29.90 32.56
C SER A 784 -24.34 -28.40 32.22
N ILE A 785 -24.58 -27.55 33.23
CA ILE A 785 -24.66 -26.10 33.04
C ILE A 785 -23.25 -25.55 32.79
N GLY A 786 -22.27 -25.99 33.58
CA GLY A 786 -20.86 -25.61 33.43
C GLY A 786 -20.23 -26.08 32.12
N GLU A 787 -20.60 -27.25 31.60
CA GLU A 787 -20.24 -27.67 30.24
C GLU A 787 -20.74 -26.67 29.17
N SER A 788 -21.97 -26.16 29.31
CA SER A 788 -22.54 -25.20 28.37
C SER A 788 -21.91 -23.81 28.44
N ILE A 789 -21.57 -23.34 29.64
CA ILE A 789 -20.90 -22.06 29.88
C ILE A 789 -19.48 -22.07 29.29
N ARG A 790 -18.74 -23.18 29.44
CA ARG A 790 -17.41 -23.38 28.84
C ARG A 790 -17.43 -23.46 27.31
N THR A 791 -18.59 -23.76 26.71
CA THR A 791 -18.72 -23.93 25.25
C THR A 791 -19.89 -23.11 24.64
N PRO A 792 -19.80 -21.77 24.68
CA PRO A 792 -20.84 -20.88 24.13
C PRO A 792 -20.94 -20.96 22.59
N HIS A 793 -19.92 -21.48 21.91
CA HIS A 793 -19.90 -21.75 20.47
C HIS A 793 -20.45 -23.14 20.08
N HIS A 794 -20.90 -23.95 21.06
CA HIS A 794 -21.54 -25.24 20.80
C HIS A 794 -23.06 -25.14 20.83
N PHE A 795 -23.71 -25.56 19.74
CA PHE A 795 -25.13 -25.85 19.72
C PHE A 795 -25.36 -27.32 20.08
N PHE A 796 -26.12 -27.59 21.15
CA PHE A 796 -26.35 -28.96 21.60
C PHE A 796 -27.55 -29.60 20.91
N MET A 797 -27.34 -30.77 20.32
CA MET A 797 -28.36 -31.51 19.59
C MET A 797 -28.14 -33.01 19.72
N HIS A 798 -29.16 -33.79 19.35
CA HIS A 798 -29.09 -35.26 19.33
C HIS A 798 -29.70 -35.77 18.02
N LYS A 799 -29.20 -36.88 17.51
CA LYS A 799 -29.79 -37.54 16.35
C LYS A 799 -31.25 -37.90 16.62
N ARG A 800 -32.13 -37.74 15.63
CA ARG A 800 -33.55 -38.13 15.80
C ARG A 800 -33.68 -39.66 15.81
N PRO A 801 -34.25 -40.28 16.85
CA PRO A 801 -34.51 -41.71 16.85
C PRO A 801 -35.63 -42.04 15.85
N ILE A 802 -35.60 -43.26 15.29
CA ILE A 802 -36.56 -43.73 14.28
C ILE A 802 -37.93 -44.03 14.89
N ASP A 803 -37.95 -44.43 16.17
CA ASP A 803 -39.12 -44.61 17.02
C ASP A 803 -38.91 -43.80 18.31
N ASP A 804 -39.96 -43.20 18.88
CA ASP A 804 -39.91 -42.51 20.19
C ASP A 804 -39.78 -43.46 21.41
N LYS A 805 -39.17 -44.64 21.22
CA LYS A 805 -39.11 -45.77 22.19
C LYS A 805 -37.90 -45.75 23.14
N PRO A 806 -36.69 -45.32 22.75
CA PRO A 806 -35.61 -45.11 23.70
C PRO A 806 -35.89 -43.80 24.46
N GLU A 807 -36.23 -43.91 25.74
CA GLU A 807 -36.58 -42.74 26.55
C GLU A 807 -35.39 -41.77 26.72
N ASP A 808 -34.16 -42.30 26.75
CA ASP A 808 -32.93 -41.49 26.82
C ASP A 808 -32.64 -40.76 25.50
N ASP A 809 -32.68 -41.40 24.32
CA ASP A 809 -32.47 -40.71 23.03
C ASP A 809 -33.54 -39.62 22.80
N ASN A 810 -34.78 -39.91 23.17
CA ASN A 810 -35.88 -38.94 23.11
C ASN A 810 -35.68 -37.78 24.11
N TYR A 811 -35.17 -38.07 25.32
CA TYR A 811 -34.76 -37.04 26.28
C TYR A 811 -33.64 -36.16 25.68
N LEU A 812 -32.54 -36.75 25.19
CA LEU A 812 -31.39 -36.03 24.64
C LEU A 812 -31.77 -35.16 23.43
N ARG A 813 -32.67 -35.63 22.55
CA ARG A 813 -33.20 -34.81 21.46
C ARG A 813 -34.02 -33.63 21.93
N ARG A 814 -34.73 -33.75 23.06
CA ARG A 814 -35.66 -32.73 23.55
C ARG A 814 -35.06 -31.83 24.62
N HIS A 815 -33.90 -32.20 25.19
CA HIS A 815 -33.22 -31.48 26.25
C HIS A 815 -31.70 -31.41 25.96
N TRP A 816 -31.19 -30.21 25.72
CA TRP A 816 -29.74 -29.98 25.66
C TRP A 816 -29.05 -30.31 27.00
N HIS A 817 -29.78 -30.12 28.10
CA HIS A 817 -29.32 -30.26 29.47
C HIS A 817 -29.61 -31.64 30.06
N ASN A 818 -28.61 -32.22 30.72
CA ASN A 818 -28.76 -33.21 31.77
C ASN A 818 -27.69 -32.94 32.83
N GLY A 819 -28.12 -32.49 34.00
CA GLY A 819 -27.26 -32.21 35.15
C GLY A 819 -27.27 -33.28 36.22
N GLU A 820 -27.43 -34.56 35.87
CA GLU A 820 -27.22 -35.65 36.81
C GLU A 820 -25.71 -35.89 37.01
N SER A 821 -25.31 -36.09 38.25
CA SER A 821 -23.96 -36.49 38.64
C SER A 821 -23.69 -37.93 38.20
N ARG A 822 -22.64 -38.12 37.40
CA ARG A 822 -22.28 -39.39 36.74
C ARG A 822 -20.75 -39.62 36.87
N PRO A 823 -20.24 -40.86 36.72
CA PRO A 823 -18.79 -41.10 36.76
C PRO A 823 -18.05 -40.24 35.71
N GLY A 824 -17.13 -39.39 36.18
CA GLY A 824 -16.40 -38.43 35.34
C GLY A 824 -17.05 -37.05 35.18
N ARG A 825 -18.28 -36.82 35.69
CA ARG A 825 -18.92 -35.51 35.73
C ARG A 825 -19.79 -35.36 36.98
N VAL A 826 -19.25 -34.68 37.99
CA VAL A 826 -19.97 -34.32 39.21
C VAL A 826 -20.65 -32.97 39.01
N THR A 827 -21.80 -32.77 39.64
CA THR A 827 -22.58 -31.53 39.66
C THR A 827 -23.16 -31.32 41.06
N SER A 828 -23.10 -30.10 41.58
CA SER A 828 -23.60 -29.77 42.93
C SER A 828 -25.13 -29.96 43.06
N TYR A 829 -25.86 -29.55 42.03
CA TYR A 829 -27.33 -29.50 42.01
C TYR A 829 -27.99 -30.86 41.68
N ASN A 830 -27.30 -31.74 40.95
CA ASN A 830 -27.76 -33.09 40.58
C ASN A 830 -29.22 -33.14 40.10
N ARG A 831 -29.57 -32.40 39.05
CA ARG A 831 -30.91 -32.40 38.44
C ARG A 831 -30.88 -32.73 36.95
N LYS A 832 -31.74 -33.67 36.55
CA LYS A 832 -31.93 -34.07 35.15
C LYS A 832 -32.45 -32.91 34.30
N THR A 833 -33.51 -32.23 34.75
CA THR A 833 -34.14 -31.09 34.07
C THR A 833 -34.35 -29.96 35.08
N ILE A 834 -34.23 -28.69 34.63
CA ILE A 834 -34.49 -27.49 35.43
C ILE A 834 -35.70 -26.73 34.86
N MET A 835 -36.50 -26.08 35.72
CA MET A 835 -37.63 -25.24 35.33
C MET A 835 -37.37 -23.73 35.42
N ASN A 836 -36.53 -23.29 36.35
CA ASN A 836 -36.42 -21.88 36.74
C ASN A 836 -35.26 -21.12 36.07
N PHE A 837 -34.68 -21.67 34.99
CA PHE A 837 -33.49 -21.11 34.32
C PHE A 837 -33.60 -19.61 34.00
N TRP A 838 -34.72 -19.14 33.46
CA TRP A 838 -34.97 -17.73 33.09
C TRP A 838 -35.97 -17.01 34.00
N ASN A 839 -36.39 -17.64 35.10
CA ASN A 839 -37.21 -17.01 36.14
C ASN A 839 -36.88 -17.71 37.46
N SER A 840 -35.94 -17.17 38.25
CA SER A 840 -35.39 -17.86 39.42
C SER A 840 -36.44 -18.29 40.45
N GLN A 841 -37.50 -17.49 40.59
CA GLN A 841 -38.61 -17.71 41.52
C GLN A 841 -39.81 -18.47 40.89
N LEU A 842 -39.62 -19.13 39.74
CA LEU A 842 -40.64 -20.01 39.15
C LEU A 842 -40.71 -21.35 39.90
N ASP A 843 -41.74 -21.47 40.73
CA ASP A 843 -42.06 -22.65 41.56
C ASP A 843 -43.46 -23.24 41.27
N LYS A 844 -44.06 -22.89 40.13
CA LYS A 844 -45.34 -23.43 39.65
C LYS A 844 -45.22 -23.97 38.23
N ASN A 845 -45.83 -25.12 38.00
CA ASN A 845 -45.94 -25.73 36.67
C ASN A 845 -46.86 -24.93 35.73
N GLY A 846 -46.37 -24.54 34.56
CA GLY A 846 -47.12 -23.85 33.52
C GLY A 846 -48.32 -24.65 33.00
N ILE A 847 -49.41 -23.93 32.69
CA ILE A 847 -50.70 -24.52 32.29
C ILE A 847 -50.98 -24.15 30.83
N GLU A 848 -51.12 -25.13 29.94
CA GLU A 848 -51.47 -24.84 28.54
C GLU A 848 -52.86 -24.22 28.42
N ALA A 849 -53.07 -23.43 27.37
CA ALA A 849 -54.30 -22.68 27.11
C ALA A 849 -54.68 -21.60 28.15
N GLN A 850 -53.86 -21.35 29.17
CA GLN A 850 -54.16 -20.42 30.27
C GLN A 850 -53.28 -19.17 30.24
N ALA A 851 -53.88 -17.97 30.30
CA ALA A 851 -53.13 -16.71 30.34
C ALA A 851 -52.83 -16.21 31.77
N GLY A 852 -53.65 -16.56 32.77
CA GLY A 852 -53.44 -16.16 34.17
C GLY A 852 -52.41 -17.02 34.92
N ASP A 853 -52.37 -16.91 36.25
CA ASP A 853 -51.43 -17.64 37.12
C ASP A 853 -51.40 -19.14 36.77
N PRO A 854 -50.22 -19.76 36.62
CA PRO A 854 -48.87 -19.20 36.82
C PRO A 854 -48.26 -18.47 35.62
N ASN A 855 -48.92 -18.45 34.46
CA ASN A 855 -48.31 -18.02 33.21
C ASN A 855 -48.16 -16.50 33.04
N ASN A 856 -48.78 -15.69 33.91
CA ASN A 856 -48.58 -14.23 33.99
C ASN A 856 -47.69 -13.79 35.16
N ARG A 857 -47.10 -14.73 35.92
CA ARG A 857 -46.23 -14.40 37.04
C ARG A 857 -45.03 -13.56 36.59
N TYR A 858 -44.59 -12.71 37.49
CA TYR A 858 -43.42 -11.88 37.32
C TYR A 858 -42.18 -12.75 37.09
N VAL A 859 -41.37 -12.31 36.14
CA VAL A 859 -40.10 -12.95 35.80
C VAL A 859 -39.00 -12.29 36.61
N PHE A 860 -38.42 -13.01 37.56
CA PHE A 860 -37.21 -12.60 38.25
C PHE A 860 -36.03 -12.96 37.36
N LYS A 861 -35.46 -11.94 36.70
CA LYS A 861 -34.38 -12.07 35.73
C LYS A 861 -33.18 -12.75 36.41
N THR A 862 -32.66 -13.79 35.76
CA THR A 862 -31.61 -14.64 36.29
C THR A 862 -30.26 -14.35 35.64
N ILE A 863 -29.20 -14.88 36.24
CA ILE A 863 -27.88 -14.92 35.60
C ILE A 863 -27.85 -15.71 34.27
N TYR A 864 -28.88 -16.48 33.91
CA TYR A 864 -28.95 -17.16 32.60
C TYR A 864 -29.90 -16.49 31.60
N ASP A 865 -30.58 -15.40 31.96
CA ASP A 865 -31.43 -14.64 31.04
C ASP A 865 -30.54 -13.92 29.99
N PRO A 866 -30.71 -14.18 28.69
CA PRO A 866 -29.89 -13.56 27.63
C PRO A 866 -30.21 -12.09 27.36
N SER A 867 -31.25 -11.53 27.97
CA SER A 867 -31.78 -10.20 27.59
C SER A 867 -30.90 -9.04 28.06
N PRO A 868 -30.89 -7.91 27.33
CA PRO A 868 -30.10 -6.73 27.69
C PRO A 868 -30.45 -6.16 29.06
N ALA A 869 -29.57 -5.32 29.63
CA ALA A 869 -29.83 -4.60 30.88
C ALA A 869 -31.13 -3.78 30.77
N GLY A 870 -32.03 -3.92 31.75
CA GLY A 870 -33.38 -3.34 31.73
C GLY A 870 -34.44 -4.17 30.99
N TYR A 871 -34.08 -5.33 30.43
CA TYR A 871 -34.98 -6.27 29.76
C TYR A 871 -34.84 -7.71 30.30
N LYS A 872 -35.83 -8.56 30.05
CA LYS A 872 -35.87 -10.00 30.40
C LYS A 872 -36.72 -10.83 29.45
N VAL A 873 -36.61 -12.15 29.53
CA VAL A 873 -37.46 -13.08 28.76
C VAL A 873 -38.92 -13.01 29.24
N PRO A 874 -39.91 -12.81 28.36
CA PRO A 874 -41.31 -12.70 28.75
C PRO A 874 -41.88 -13.99 29.38
N PRO A 875 -42.86 -13.88 30.31
CA PRO A 875 -43.68 -15.00 30.73
C PRO A 875 -44.71 -15.35 29.62
N PRO A 876 -45.28 -16.57 29.59
CA PRO A 876 -46.14 -17.01 28.49
C PRO A 876 -47.36 -16.11 28.23
N ALA A 877 -47.89 -15.46 29.26
CA ALA A 877 -49.03 -14.54 29.16
C ALA A 877 -48.79 -13.35 28.23
N ALA A 878 -47.54 -12.94 27.98
CA ALA A 878 -47.23 -11.76 27.19
C ALA A 878 -47.72 -11.87 25.72
N PHE A 879 -47.86 -13.09 25.21
CA PHE A 879 -48.37 -13.38 23.86
C PHE A 879 -49.88 -13.69 23.83
N SER A 880 -50.57 -13.66 24.97
CA SER A 880 -51.95 -14.14 25.12
C SER A 880 -53.02 -13.34 24.37
N LYS A 881 -52.72 -12.10 23.97
CA LYS A 881 -53.63 -11.23 23.21
C LYS A 881 -53.41 -11.25 21.70
N PHE A 882 -52.41 -11.99 21.21
CA PHE A 882 -52.13 -12.15 19.77
C PHE A 882 -53.02 -13.22 19.10
N THR A 883 -53.80 -14.00 19.86
CA THR A 883 -54.71 -15.04 19.35
C THR A 883 -56.02 -15.10 20.15
N GLU A 884 -57.05 -15.76 19.61
CA GLU A 884 -58.24 -16.19 20.35
C GLU A 884 -58.10 -17.54 21.05
N LYS A 885 -57.21 -18.41 20.57
CA LYS A 885 -57.13 -19.80 21.00
C LYS A 885 -55.70 -20.09 21.48
N LEU A 886 -55.60 -20.33 22.79
CA LEU A 886 -54.36 -20.65 23.48
C LEU A 886 -54.19 -22.19 23.58
N GLY A 887 -52.97 -22.67 23.83
CA GLY A 887 -52.67 -24.10 24.02
C GLY A 887 -52.64 -24.94 22.76
N THR A 888 -52.88 -24.33 21.60
CA THR A 888 -52.92 -25.01 20.30
C THR A 888 -52.92 -23.98 19.18
N HIS A 889 -52.60 -24.44 17.97
CA HIS A 889 -52.66 -23.65 16.76
C HIS A 889 -54.08 -23.15 16.43
N ALA A 890 -54.14 -21.96 15.83
CA ALA A 890 -55.35 -21.23 15.45
C ALA A 890 -55.22 -20.58 14.06
N GLN A 891 -56.37 -20.34 13.45
CA GLN A 891 -56.57 -19.85 12.08
C GLN A 891 -56.12 -18.37 11.97
N ILE A 892 -55.57 -17.92 10.83
CA ILE A 892 -55.39 -16.46 10.56
C ILE A 892 -56.73 -15.86 10.14
N GLY A 893 -57.03 -14.67 10.65
CA GLY A 893 -58.10 -13.82 10.17
C GLY A 893 -58.34 -12.64 11.10
N ALA A 894 -58.84 -11.52 10.56
CA ALA A 894 -59.35 -10.43 11.36
C ALA A 894 -60.67 -10.86 12.02
N VAL A 895 -60.73 -10.81 13.35
CA VAL A 895 -62.02 -10.91 14.07
C VAL A 895 -62.72 -9.54 14.02
N ALA A 896 -64.05 -9.51 14.07
CA ALA A 896 -64.82 -8.27 14.07
C ALA A 896 -64.45 -7.34 15.26
N GLU A 897 -64.81 -6.05 15.15
CA GLU A 897 -64.48 -4.93 16.05
C GLU A 897 -64.04 -5.33 17.48
N GLY A 898 -62.75 -5.15 17.79
CA GLY A 898 -62.11 -5.64 19.02
C GLY A 898 -61.31 -6.94 18.85
N GLY A 899 -61.13 -7.39 17.61
CA GLY A 899 -60.30 -8.54 17.24
C GLY A 899 -58.79 -8.32 17.28
N TYR A 900 -58.05 -9.41 17.04
CA TYR A 900 -56.66 -9.37 16.60
C TYR A 900 -56.61 -9.45 15.07
N ILE A 901 -55.50 -9.04 14.46
CA ILE A 901 -55.24 -9.10 13.02
C ILE A 901 -53.83 -9.68 12.80
N ILE A 902 -53.65 -10.52 11.78
CA ILE A 902 -52.35 -11.06 11.38
C ILE A 902 -52.28 -11.02 9.86
N GLU A 903 -51.34 -10.23 9.32
CA GLU A 903 -51.11 -10.13 7.88
C GLU A 903 -49.72 -10.67 7.54
N PRO A 904 -49.61 -11.72 6.69
CA PRO A 904 -48.32 -12.22 6.25
C PRO A 904 -47.64 -11.18 5.34
N LYS A 905 -46.46 -10.74 5.73
CA LYS A 905 -45.63 -9.76 5.00
C LYS A 905 -44.89 -10.49 3.89
N PHE A 906 -45.04 -10.03 2.65
CA PHE A 906 -44.41 -10.65 1.48
C PHE A 906 -43.19 -9.86 0.99
N GLY A 907 -42.08 -10.56 0.78
CA GLY A 907 -40.89 -10.04 0.12
C GLY A 907 -40.84 -10.37 -1.38
N GLY A 908 -39.64 -10.32 -1.94
CA GLY A 908 -39.38 -10.70 -3.33
C GLY A 908 -39.91 -12.10 -3.68
N GLY A 909 -40.40 -12.26 -4.91
CA GLY A 909 -40.92 -13.54 -5.40
C GLY A 909 -42.22 -14.04 -4.74
N GLY A 910 -42.86 -13.25 -3.87
CA GLY A 910 -44.07 -13.67 -3.14
C GLY A 910 -43.78 -14.61 -1.97
N ILE A 911 -42.57 -14.56 -1.41
CA ILE A 911 -42.19 -15.32 -0.22
C ILE A 911 -42.64 -14.57 1.04
N ILE A 912 -43.21 -15.28 2.02
CA ILE A 912 -43.50 -14.71 3.35
C ILE A 912 -42.16 -14.46 4.06
N ILE A 913 -41.93 -13.22 4.49
CA ILE A 913 -40.73 -12.77 5.20
C ILE A 913 -40.99 -12.44 6.68
N GLY A 914 -42.24 -12.53 7.10
CA GLY A 914 -42.69 -12.28 8.47
C GLY A 914 -44.18 -12.02 8.52
N TRP A 915 -44.65 -11.50 9.64
CA TRP A 915 -46.05 -11.13 9.85
C TRP A 915 -46.14 -9.81 10.60
N ASP A 916 -47.02 -8.94 10.13
CA ASP A 916 -47.48 -7.78 10.87
C ASP A 916 -48.71 -8.24 11.70
N VAL A 917 -48.66 -8.02 13.01
CA VAL A 917 -49.61 -8.54 14.00
C VAL A 917 -50.20 -7.39 14.80
N THR A 918 -51.51 -7.20 14.72
CA THR A 918 -52.27 -6.28 15.58
C THR A 918 -52.90 -7.08 16.72
N ASP A 919 -52.60 -6.73 17.97
CA ASP A 919 -53.21 -7.38 19.13
C ASP A 919 -54.65 -6.88 19.42
N LYS A 920 -55.34 -7.54 20.35
CA LYS A 920 -56.73 -7.22 20.73
C LYS A 920 -56.96 -5.81 21.30
N GLY A 921 -55.92 -5.05 21.60
CA GLY A 921 -56.01 -3.64 21.98
C GLY A 921 -55.78 -2.68 20.81
N GLY A 922 -55.41 -3.18 19.64
CA GLY A 922 -55.03 -2.39 18.46
C GLY A 922 -53.53 -2.10 18.36
N HIS A 923 -52.67 -2.74 19.15
CA HIS A 923 -51.23 -2.49 19.15
C HIS A 923 -50.51 -3.32 18.07
N GLU A 924 -49.63 -2.71 17.29
CA GLU A 924 -48.95 -3.33 16.15
C GLU A 924 -47.54 -3.85 16.47
N PHE A 925 -47.25 -5.08 16.03
CA PHE A 925 -45.99 -5.78 16.20
C PHE A 925 -45.52 -6.37 14.86
N PHE A 926 -44.22 -6.31 14.55
CA PHE A 926 -43.64 -7.08 13.46
C PHE A 926 -42.85 -8.28 14.00
N PHE A 927 -43.10 -9.44 13.41
CA PHE A 927 -42.39 -10.69 13.68
C PHE A 927 -41.74 -11.22 12.39
N PRO A 928 -40.41 -11.20 12.27
CA PRO A 928 -39.73 -11.70 11.08
C PRO A 928 -39.74 -13.25 11.04
N ALA A 929 -39.74 -13.81 9.83
CA ALA A 929 -39.74 -15.24 9.60
C ALA A 929 -38.31 -15.82 9.64
N THR A 930 -37.63 -15.67 10.78
CA THR A 930 -36.22 -16.08 10.99
C THR A 930 -36.02 -17.53 11.44
N GLY A 931 -37.08 -18.34 11.44
CA GLY A 931 -37.02 -19.78 11.70
C GLY A 931 -36.64 -20.15 13.14
N LEU A 932 -35.90 -21.25 13.28
CA LEU A 932 -35.27 -21.74 14.51
C LEU A 932 -33.94 -22.47 14.16
N ARG A 933 -33.17 -22.91 15.17
CA ARG A 933 -32.06 -23.87 14.95
C ARG A 933 -32.50 -25.29 15.36
N ASP A 934 -32.45 -26.24 14.41
CA ASP A 934 -33.00 -27.58 14.61
C ASP A 934 -32.15 -28.44 15.56
N MET A 935 -32.84 -29.22 16.40
CA MET A 935 -32.29 -30.08 17.45
C MET A 935 -31.89 -31.48 16.99
N GLY A 936 -31.99 -31.78 15.68
CA GLY A 936 -31.36 -32.92 15.03
C GLY A 936 -32.31 -33.80 14.22
N ILE A 937 -31.80 -34.30 13.09
CA ILE A 937 -32.51 -35.12 12.09
C ILE A 937 -32.16 -36.63 12.21
N GLU A 938 -32.90 -37.47 11.49
CA GLU A 938 -32.87 -38.95 11.63
C GLU A 938 -31.68 -39.61 10.94
N HIS A 939 -31.08 -38.92 9.96
CA HIS A 939 -30.09 -39.48 9.04
C HIS A 939 -28.70 -38.86 9.19
N ARG A 940 -28.43 -38.20 10.31
CA ARG A 940 -27.14 -37.57 10.62
C ARG A 940 -26.80 -37.77 12.09
N GLU A 941 -25.63 -38.32 12.37
CA GLU A 941 -25.04 -38.32 13.71
C GLU A 941 -24.63 -36.88 14.10
N VAL A 942 -24.45 -36.62 15.40
CA VAL A 942 -23.88 -35.34 15.83
C VAL A 942 -22.44 -35.24 15.36
N SER A 943 -22.18 -34.28 14.46
CA SER A 943 -20.91 -34.10 13.74
C SER A 943 -20.57 -32.62 13.65
N TYR A 944 -19.42 -32.27 13.05
CA TYR A 944 -19.18 -30.87 12.67
C TYR A 944 -20.35 -30.31 11.83
N GLY A 945 -20.72 -29.05 12.10
CA GLY A 945 -21.77 -28.30 11.42
C GLY A 945 -23.20 -28.54 11.92
N THR A 946 -23.92 -27.45 12.15
CA THR A 946 -25.35 -27.35 12.51
C THR A 946 -26.06 -26.44 11.49
N TRP A 947 -27.39 -26.42 11.46
CA TRP A 947 -28.21 -25.70 10.47
C TRP A 947 -29.38 -24.94 11.14
N PRO A 948 -29.68 -23.70 10.69
CA PRO A 948 -31.00 -23.11 10.91
C PRO A 948 -32.06 -23.85 10.08
N ALA A 949 -33.32 -23.67 10.43
CA ALA A 949 -34.41 -24.51 9.96
C ALA A 949 -35.75 -23.76 9.96
N HIS A 950 -36.65 -24.20 9.07
CA HIS A 950 -38.02 -23.71 8.91
C HIS A 950 -38.10 -22.20 8.58
N SER A 951 -37.69 -21.78 7.38
CA SER A 951 -37.77 -20.36 6.97
C SER A 951 -39.21 -19.79 6.98
N LYS A 952 -40.24 -20.64 7.01
CA LYS A 952 -41.67 -20.25 7.09
C LYS A 952 -42.17 -19.99 8.53
N LEU A 953 -41.27 -19.88 9.52
CA LEU A 953 -41.59 -19.89 10.95
C LEU A 953 -41.00 -18.66 11.68
N THR A 954 -41.66 -18.20 12.74
CA THR A 954 -41.00 -17.58 13.91
C THR A 954 -41.33 -18.41 15.16
N PHE A 955 -40.36 -18.60 16.06
CA PHE A 955 -40.51 -19.52 17.19
C PHE A 955 -39.91 -18.93 18.48
N ILE A 956 -40.74 -18.20 19.21
CA ILE A 956 -40.34 -17.38 20.36
C ILE A 956 -40.59 -18.11 21.66
N ALA A 957 -39.53 -18.42 22.40
CA ALA A 957 -39.65 -19.04 23.73
C ALA A 957 -40.04 -18.02 24.81
N SER A 958 -40.68 -18.51 25.88
CA SER A 958 -40.96 -17.77 27.11
C SER A 958 -40.21 -18.36 28.31
N SER A 959 -40.20 -17.67 29.44
CA SER A 959 -39.64 -18.17 30.71
C SER A 959 -40.52 -19.22 31.41
N GLY A 960 -41.70 -19.55 30.87
CA GLY A 960 -42.60 -20.55 31.45
C GLY A 960 -42.23 -21.99 31.10
N PHE A 961 -42.27 -22.88 32.11
CA PHE A 961 -41.98 -24.30 32.00
C PHE A 961 -43.22 -25.17 32.21
N LYS A 962 -43.38 -26.22 31.42
CA LYS A 962 -44.42 -27.25 31.53
C LYS A 962 -43.79 -28.62 31.81
N LYS A 963 -43.99 -29.11 33.03
CA LYS A 963 -43.76 -30.50 33.45
C LYS A 963 -44.68 -31.46 32.69
N SER A 964 -44.12 -32.57 32.25
CA SER A 964 -44.81 -33.69 31.59
C SER A 964 -44.20 -35.01 32.11
N SER A 965 -44.09 -36.06 31.29
CA SER A 965 -43.05 -37.07 31.53
C SER A 965 -41.65 -36.43 31.41
N GLU A 966 -40.62 -37.03 32.01
CA GLU A 966 -39.27 -36.46 32.05
C GLU A 966 -38.75 -36.10 30.65
N SER A 967 -38.87 -37.02 29.68
CA SER A 967 -38.49 -36.85 28.27
C SER A 967 -39.38 -35.90 27.47
N SER A 968 -40.49 -35.40 28.02
CA SER A 968 -41.42 -34.50 27.32
C SER A 968 -41.68 -33.16 28.00
N SER A 969 -41.07 -32.90 29.16
CA SER A 969 -41.16 -31.60 29.83
C SER A 969 -40.52 -30.50 28.96
N SER A 970 -41.11 -29.30 28.92
CA SER A 970 -40.78 -28.33 27.87
C SER A 970 -41.07 -26.87 28.23
N CYS A 971 -40.42 -25.94 27.54
CA CYS A 971 -40.81 -24.53 27.55
C CYS A 971 -42.20 -24.31 26.94
N LEU A 972 -42.88 -23.26 27.41
CA LEU A 972 -44.05 -22.68 26.76
C LEU A 972 -43.61 -21.55 25.81
N LEU A 973 -44.33 -21.37 24.70
CA LEU A 973 -43.88 -20.51 23.59
C LEU A 973 -44.99 -19.75 22.86
N PHE A 974 -44.57 -18.89 21.94
CA PHE A 974 -45.38 -18.26 20.88
C PHE A 974 -44.80 -18.58 19.49
N SER A 975 -45.67 -18.80 18.50
CA SER A 975 -45.29 -19.21 17.15
C SER A 975 -46.16 -18.61 16.07
N LEU A 976 -45.55 -18.38 14.90
CA LEU A 976 -46.22 -18.08 13.64
C LEU A 976 -45.62 -19.00 12.57
N ASP A 977 -46.40 -19.99 12.11
CA ASP A 977 -45.91 -21.18 11.41
C ASP A 977 -46.67 -21.42 10.10
N CYS A 978 -46.14 -20.95 8.97
CA CYS A 978 -46.75 -21.12 7.65
C CYS A 978 -46.23 -22.35 6.87
N ARG A 979 -45.63 -23.34 7.55
CA ARG A 979 -45.31 -24.67 6.95
C ARG A 979 -46.59 -25.36 6.49
N ASP A 980 -46.52 -26.21 5.48
CA ASP A 980 -47.72 -26.75 4.80
C ASP A 980 -48.67 -27.53 5.75
N VAL A 981 -48.16 -28.08 6.86
CA VAL A 981 -48.94 -28.74 7.92
C VAL A 981 -49.75 -27.75 8.77
N TYR A 982 -49.25 -26.53 8.94
CA TYR A 982 -49.79 -25.51 9.85
C TYR A 982 -50.35 -24.28 9.12
N ILE A 983 -50.21 -24.15 7.80
CA ILE A 983 -50.63 -22.97 7.03
C ILE A 983 -52.11 -22.60 7.19
N GLN A 984 -52.99 -23.55 7.51
CA GLN A 984 -54.40 -23.29 7.85
C GLN A 984 -54.58 -22.71 9.27
N THR A 985 -53.69 -23.07 10.19
CA THR A 985 -53.69 -22.60 11.59
C THR A 985 -52.28 -22.22 12.05
N PRO A 986 -51.70 -21.11 11.56
CA PRO A 986 -50.28 -20.87 11.72
C PRO A 986 -49.91 -20.24 13.07
N ILE A 987 -50.81 -19.51 13.74
CA ILE A 987 -50.52 -18.91 15.05
C ILE A 987 -50.73 -19.91 16.20
N GLY A 988 -49.77 -20.01 17.11
CA GLY A 988 -49.91 -20.74 18.38
C GLY A 988 -49.35 -19.94 19.56
N ALA A 989 -49.99 -20.04 20.73
CA ALA A 989 -49.51 -19.39 21.95
C ALA A 989 -49.81 -20.23 23.20
N ILE A 990 -48.88 -20.24 24.16
CA ILE A 990 -48.99 -20.92 25.47
C ILE A 990 -49.24 -22.44 25.30
N TYR A 991 -48.36 -23.08 24.52
CA TYR A 991 -48.28 -24.53 24.35
C TYR A 991 -46.82 -25.00 24.44
N GLY A 992 -46.60 -26.27 24.82
CA GLY A 992 -45.27 -26.84 25.01
C GLY A 992 -44.60 -27.35 23.72
N THR A 993 -43.26 -27.36 23.68
CA THR A 993 -42.49 -28.05 22.61
C THR A 993 -41.41 -28.99 23.13
N ASN A 994 -40.26 -28.45 23.56
CA ASN A 994 -39.03 -29.07 24.05
C ASN A 994 -38.09 -27.94 24.52
N ASN A 995 -36.87 -28.25 24.95
CA ASN A 995 -35.88 -27.26 25.40
C ASN A 995 -34.64 -27.14 24.48
N ALA A 996 -34.44 -28.07 23.53
CA ALA A 996 -33.21 -28.22 22.75
C ALA A 996 -33.15 -27.42 21.43
N TYR A 997 -34.28 -27.04 20.82
CA TYR A 997 -34.24 -26.11 19.68
C TYR A 997 -33.54 -24.80 20.07
N GLY A 998 -32.88 -24.17 19.09
CA GLY A 998 -32.53 -22.76 19.21
C GLY A 998 -33.75 -21.91 18.88
N PHE A 999 -34.33 -21.28 19.88
CA PHE A 999 -35.49 -20.39 19.75
C PHE A 999 -35.07 -18.97 19.41
N THR A 1000 -35.95 -18.21 18.78
CA THR A 1000 -35.83 -16.75 18.78
C THR A 1000 -36.36 -16.20 20.11
N LEU A 1001 -36.01 -14.97 20.47
CA LEU A 1001 -36.48 -14.32 21.70
C LEU A 1001 -36.96 -12.91 21.44
N ARG A 1002 -37.98 -12.47 22.17
CA ARG A 1002 -38.56 -11.13 22.11
C ARG A 1002 -38.65 -10.56 23.52
N PRO A 1003 -37.59 -9.92 24.05
CA PRO A 1003 -37.54 -9.46 25.43
C PRO A 1003 -38.61 -8.43 25.76
N ILE A 1004 -39.00 -8.40 27.03
CA ILE A 1004 -39.83 -7.35 27.63
C ILE A 1004 -39.01 -6.51 28.61
N GLN A 1005 -39.44 -5.29 28.89
CA GLN A 1005 -38.87 -4.45 29.94
C GLN A 1005 -38.94 -5.14 31.32
N ASP A 1006 -37.91 -4.99 32.13
CA ASP A 1006 -37.90 -5.46 33.51
C ASP A 1006 -38.63 -4.47 34.46
N LYS A 1007 -38.75 -4.81 35.75
CA LYS A 1007 -39.20 -3.97 36.86
C LYS A 1007 -40.63 -3.42 36.73
N GLN A 1008 -41.42 -4.05 35.87
CA GLN A 1008 -42.88 -3.87 35.71
C GLN A 1008 -43.70 -4.47 36.88
N MET A 1009 -43.45 -4.03 38.12
CA MET A 1009 -44.25 -4.38 39.32
C MET A 1009 -45.37 -3.35 39.59
#